data_AF-A0A3L8DV60-F1
#
_entry.id   AF-A0A3L8DV60-F1
#
_cell.length_a   1.000
_cell.length_b   1.000
_cell.length_c   1.000
_cell.angle_alpha   90.00
_cell.angle_beta   90.00
_cell.angle_gamma   90.00
#
_symmetry.space_group_name_H-M   'P 1'
#
loop_
_entity.id
_entity.type
_entity.pdbx_description
1 polymer ?
#
loop_
_entity_poly.entity_id
_entity_poly.type
_entity_poly.pdbx_seq_one_letter_code
_entity_poly.pdbx_strand_id
1 'polypeptide(L)'
;MTAGTSLVVPIVLWGRIAPTHCISCVYLSRDQKTLVTGCYDGQICLWQVDPETLKMTPRCLLVGHTAPIMCLSRASVVMEQNFIVSSSESGEMCTWDLVDGKCREAVKLNNVHTQMLPYVSAGGEDVRLFCSGYYPEVLVMDPFSLEVLFTLSSRVNPDWISALHVLRPAKRKGRFYVHTSASIPFKDDVVLALTTTGTVKVWTLLGHENRNSEPLYEHESKQIRCLNALAMTCCPYNQRTVLIVCSKYWQIFDAGDFSVLCSITAPRGERWMAGDFLAADRVILWSDEGHGYLYKLPANSVADNKNFHTAGAEYDQPYLYCTLTQPGDKPLSCPPAMRLVTVQRQNKTLKYLLRGDSEGVVILWTVPEMTMQQLSQICQNDGSAPPALAPTIKTSLTAAWDAMKPPPVGILDQLDSGDGQGIKLTACIYLPQQSRLVVGREDGSIIIVPATQTVMLQLLHGNHQQYDDWPPHQVLLGHSGRVNCLLYPHGAAPRYDRTHLVSGSVDFAVCLWDLYAGTLIHRFCVHAGEITQLMVPPDNCSPRIQKCVCSVASDHSVTLLSLAERKCVVLASRHLFPVVTIKWRPLDDFMIVGCSDGAVYVWQMETGHLDRVLHGIIAEEVLYACDENTIAAAGGSAAGGELGLANPAVHFFRGLRHRNLSAIRHATQRGLHQLQQLHGGHGPDHGNQIKAKGSPLMIQGFRSNPKDPESHILFFDIEALIVQLLSDEYGAMSPGSLEAQGLISAAEYQKVAALTQSASPDAHKKIVDFFGRVKDKAGDVERILKEKDRHGILAKMKEGAENVHTKLQAKAESVGLKPSTFDGKGENWSNSDAAKNNLKRNGAFSEPNATMEVAQLLLSLLHAWGMDPDLDRVCEGKLGLLRPMVPVSFGVLSKGGYMSLLLPTWQTQLEPVGEPATQLEQRLPAELVRQERLTRAFTARAHWELSTTLTSNHLLAVVALANTLMSMNNATPGNRGAMSWNKTEEENEEMYTVQQAQIKQGWSLLATLHCVLLPDKVAVQGGAKTFKRPQVEMMARRWQHQCVEIREAAQALLLAELGRMGPKGRKALVDNWSQYLPMYSTQEPIAPQTQNQSSAPGSPVPPSESQPEEEDEEEELAEGEPFLEKHRKATS
;
A
#
# COMPACT_ATOMS: atom_id res chain seq x y z
N MET A 1 -0.12 -1.89 19.99
CA MET A 1 0.52 -2.37 18.74
C MET A 1 1.91 -1.74 18.63
N THR A 2 2.98 -2.54 18.61
CA THR A 2 4.28 -2.06 18.13
C THR A 2 4.23 -2.07 16.61
N ALA A 3 4.39 -0.91 15.98
CA ALA A 3 4.41 -0.76 14.52
C ALA A 3 5.32 -1.82 13.87
N GLY A 4 4.82 -2.51 12.86
CA GLY A 4 5.51 -3.61 12.17
C GLY A 4 6.89 -3.17 11.71
N THR A 5 7.91 -3.80 12.28
CA THR A 5 9.30 -3.63 11.87
C THR A 5 9.60 -4.39 10.58
N SER A 6 8.67 -5.16 10.01
CA SER A 6 8.95 -5.98 8.83
C SER A 6 9.40 -5.14 7.62
N LEU A 7 10.40 -5.66 6.92
CA LEU A 7 10.88 -5.13 5.65
C LEU A 7 10.09 -5.82 4.54
N VAL A 8 9.19 -5.10 3.89
CA VAL A 8 8.34 -5.61 2.80
C VAL A 8 8.62 -4.82 1.52
N VAL A 9 8.77 -5.52 0.39
CA VAL A 9 8.94 -4.94 -0.93
C VAL A 9 7.70 -5.23 -1.79
N PRO A 10 6.83 -4.22 -2.02
CA PRO A 10 5.69 -4.34 -2.92
C PRO A 10 6.08 -4.15 -4.40
N ILE A 11 5.55 -4.99 -5.28
CA ILE A 11 5.67 -4.89 -6.75
C ILE A 11 4.28 -4.97 -7.36
N VAL A 12 3.98 -4.14 -8.35
CA VAL A 12 2.63 -4.00 -8.93
C VAL A 12 2.62 -4.40 -10.40
N LEU A 13 1.63 -5.22 -10.76
CA LEU A 13 1.26 -5.59 -12.13
C LEU A 13 -0.09 -4.94 -12.45
N TRP A 14 -0.06 -3.85 -13.23
CA TRP A 14 -1.25 -3.04 -13.51
C TRP A 14 -2.17 -3.65 -14.58
N GLY A 15 -1.61 -4.37 -15.56
CA GLY A 15 -2.36 -4.83 -16.73
C GLY A 15 -2.63 -3.73 -17.77
N ARG A 16 -3.29 -4.12 -18.86
CA ARG A 16 -3.48 -3.28 -20.06
C ARG A 16 -4.50 -2.16 -19.89
N ILE A 17 -5.41 -2.27 -18.92
CA ILE A 17 -6.50 -1.31 -18.69
C ILE A 17 -6.07 -0.34 -17.59
N ALA A 18 -6.22 0.96 -17.85
CA ALA A 18 -5.89 1.99 -16.87
C ALA A 18 -6.83 1.95 -15.66
N PRO A 19 -6.35 2.23 -14.44
CA PRO A 19 -7.23 2.43 -13.29
C PRO A 19 -8.13 3.64 -13.52
N THR A 20 -9.39 3.55 -13.10
CA THR A 20 -10.30 4.70 -13.11
C THR A 20 -9.96 5.67 -11.98
N HIS A 21 -10.22 6.96 -12.20
CA HIS A 21 -9.85 8.02 -11.26
C HIS A 21 -10.83 9.20 -11.37
N CYS A 22 -12.00 9.09 -10.77
CA CYS A 22 -13.01 10.15 -10.76
C CYS A 22 -12.55 11.31 -9.88
N ILE A 23 -12.11 12.42 -10.49
CA ILE A 23 -11.41 13.48 -9.74
C ILE A 23 -12.39 14.29 -8.88
N SER A 24 -12.16 14.30 -7.58
CA SER A 24 -12.95 15.06 -6.59
C SER A 24 -12.31 16.40 -6.21
N CYS A 25 -10.98 16.49 -6.25
CA CYS A 25 -10.25 17.69 -5.87
C CYS A 25 -8.88 17.75 -6.55
N VAL A 26 -8.35 18.96 -6.75
CA VAL A 26 -7.08 19.20 -7.45
C VAL A 26 -6.18 20.19 -6.69
N TYR A 27 -4.88 19.93 -6.72
CA TYR A 27 -3.86 20.79 -6.11
C TYR A 27 -2.56 20.75 -6.92
N LEU A 28 -2.03 21.92 -7.29
CA LEU A 28 -0.72 22.04 -7.94
C LEU A 28 0.31 22.56 -6.92
N SER A 29 1.44 21.88 -6.83
CA SER A 29 2.55 22.29 -5.97
C SER A 29 3.12 23.65 -6.36
N ARG A 30 3.69 24.38 -5.40
CA ARG A 30 4.27 25.72 -5.64
C ARG A 30 5.43 25.70 -6.62
N ASP A 31 6.21 24.63 -6.62
CA ASP A 31 7.32 24.42 -7.56
C ASP A 31 6.85 24.05 -8.97
N GLN A 32 5.55 23.81 -9.18
CA GLN A 32 4.92 23.35 -10.42
C GLN A 32 5.53 22.07 -10.99
N LYS A 33 6.09 21.24 -10.12
CA LYS A 33 6.63 19.94 -10.52
C LYS A 33 5.67 18.79 -10.24
N THR A 34 4.69 19.01 -9.36
CA THR A 34 3.77 17.97 -8.92
C THR A 34 2.33 18.48 -8.90
N LEU A 35 1.46 17.85 -9.70
CA LEU A 35 0.02 17.99 -9.57
C LEU A 35 -0.51 16.80 -8.76
N VAL A 36 -1.46 17.08 -7.86
CA VAL A 36 -2.12 16.12 -7.00
C VAL A 36 -3.61 16.16 -7.31
N THR A 37 -4.20 14.99 -7.52
CA THR A 37 -5.63 14.85 -7.76
C THR A 37 -6.21 13.80 -6.82
N GLY A 38 -7.21 14.16 -6.01
CA GLY A 38 -7.95 13.22 -5.18
C GLY A 38 -9.12 12.58 -5.95
N CYS A 39 -9.51 11.38 -5.55
CA CYS A 39 -10.56 10.58 -6.17
C CYS A 39 -11.79 10.45 -5.27
N TYR A 40 -12.97 10.29 -5.86
CA TYR A 40 -14.18 9.86 -5.15
C TYR A 40 -14.06 8.43 -4.59
N ASP A 41 -13.18 7.59 -5.14
CA ASP A 41 -12.92 6.23 -4.64
C ASP A 41 -11.84 6.18 -3.54
N GLY A 42 -11.43 7.34 -2.98
CA GLY A 42 -10.48 7.42 -1.86
C GLY A 42 -8.99 7.34 -2.24
N GLN A 43 -8.67 7.24 -3.52
CA GLN A 43 -7.27 7.28 -4.00
C GLN A 43 -6.81 8.71 -4.27
N ILE A 44 -5.49 8.91 -4.25
CA ILE A 44 -4.86 10.17 -4.67
C ILE A 44 -3.84 9.86 -5.75
N CYS A 45 -3.95 10.48 -6.93
CA CYS A 45 -2.96 10.34 -7.99
C CYS A 45 -1.98 11.52 -7.96
N LEU A 46 -0.68 11.20 -7.99
CA LEU A 46 0.41 12.16 -8.17
C LEU A 46 0.82 12.19 -9.63
N TRP A 47 0.89 13.40 -10.18
CA TRP A 47 1.30 13.69 -11.54
C TRP A 47 2.59 14.50 -11.50
N GLN A 48 3.57 14.08 -12.27
CA GLN A 48 4.76 14.88 -12.53
C GLN A 48 4.43 15.90 -13.62
N VAL A 49 4.79 17.14 -13.37
CA VAL A 49 4.57 18.27 -14.28
C VAL A 49 5.92 18.76 -14.76
N ASP A 50 6.09 18.82 -16.08
CA ASP A 50 7.24 19.49 -16.67
C ASP A 50 7.03 21.02 -16.63
N PRO A 51 7.87 21.80 -15.91
CA PRO A 51 7.68 23.24 -15.78
C PRO A 51 7.80 24.01 -17.11
N GLU A 52 8.44 23.45 -18.13
CA GLU A 52 8.61 24.10 -19.43
C GLU A 52 7.42 23.87 -20.34
N THR A 53 6.99 22.61 -20.49
CA THR A 53 5.90 22.23 -21.40
C THR A 53 4.52 22.19 -20.73
N LEU A 54 4.46 22.22 -19.40
CA LEU A 54 3.28 21.95 -18.58
C LEU A 54 2.65 20.56 -18.84
N LYS A 55 3.38 19.66 -19.51
CA LYS A 55 2.93 18.28 -19.72
C LYS A 55 2.84 17.57 -18.38
N MET A 56 1.68 16.96 -18.12
CA MET A 56 1.39 16.25 -16.88
C MET A 56 1.42 14.75 -17.15
N THR A 57 2.34 14.04 -16.51
CA THR A 57 2.49 12.58 -16.61
C THR A 57 2.15 11.94 -15.26
N PRO A 58 1.23 10.96 -15.21
CA PRO A 58 0.96 10.24 -13.97
C PRO A 58 2.23 9.56 -13.45
N ARG A 59 2.49 9.65 -12.15
CA ARG A 59 3.69 9.11 -11.49
C ARG A 59 3.34 7.95 -10.56
N CYS A 60 2.47 8.17 -9.58
CA CYS A 60 2.07 7.13 -8.63
C CYS A 60 0.63 7.34 -8.11
N LEU A 61 0.05 6.27 -7.58
CA LEU A 61 -1.26 6.25 -6.93
C LEU A 61 -1.08 5.99 -5.43
N LEU A 62 -1.54 6.91 -4.59
CA LEU A 62 -1.57 6.79 -3.14
C LEU A 62 -2.90 6.17 -2.72
N VAL A 63 -2.82 5.12 -1.91
CA VAL A 63 -3.95 4.32 -1.44
C VAL A 63 -3.93 4.32 0.08
N GLY A 64 -5.05 4.71 0.69
CA GLY A 64 -5.11 4.81 2.15
C GLY A 64 -6.46 5.25 2.72
N HIS A 65 -7.14 6.17 2.04
CA HIS A 65 -8.50 6.56 2.45
C HIS A 65 -9.53 5.53 2.00
N THR A 66 -10.56 5.37 2.82
CA THR A 66 -11.66 4.43 2.59
C THR A 66 -12.90 5.08 1.95
N ALA A 67 -12.89 6.40 1.79
CA ALA A 67 -14.02 7.21 1.36
C ALA A 67 -13.56 8.35 0.42
N PRO A 68 -14.48 9.05 -0.28
CA PRO A 68 -14.15 10.15 -1.19
C PRO A 68 -13.23 11.20 -0.58
N ILE A 69 -12.21 11.61 -1.33
CA ILE A 69 -11.33 12.70 -0.91
C ILE A 69 -12.06 14.03 -1.10
N MET A 70 -12.30 14.75 -0.02
CA MET A 70 -13.07 15.99 -0.04
C MET A 70 -12.19 17.22 -0.28
N CYS A 71 -11.02 17.29 0.35
CA CYS A 71 -10.12 18.41 0.13
C CYS A 71 -8.64 18.07 0.28
N LEU A 72 -7.82 18.89 -0.40
CA LEU A 72 -6.36 18.81 -0.42
C LEU A 72 -5.78 20.18 -0.05
N SER A 73 -4.79 20.16 0.83
CA SER A 73 -4.10 21.36 1.31
C SER A 73 -2.60 21.13 1.41
N ARG A 74 -1.82 22.21 1.37
CA ARG A 74 -0.37 22.17 1.58
C ARG A 74 -0.06 22.10 3.08
N ALA A 75 0.98 21.35 3.44
CA ALA A 75 1.43 21.22 4.84
C ALA A 75 2.60 22.15 5.19
N SER A 76 3.39 22.63 4.20
CA SER A 76 4.59 23.45 4.47
C SER A 76 4.64 24.74 3.65
N VAL A 77 5.40 25.73 4.15
CA VAL A 77 5.84 26.92 3.38
C VAL A 77 7.13 26.63 2.63
N VAL A 78 7.99 25.77 3.19
CA VAL A 78 9.33 25.49 2.68
C VAL A 78 9.23 24.69 1.38
N MET A 79 9.78 25.24 0.30
CA MET A 79 9.70 24.63 -1.04
C MET A 79 10.38 23.26 -1.13
N GLU A 80 11.35 22.98 -0.25
CA GLU A 80 12.06 21.69 -0.20
C GLU A 80 11.24 20.58 0.49
N GLN A 81 10.19 20.95 1.25
CA GLN A 81 9.32 20.03 1.97
C GLN A 81 7.93 19.97 1.30
N ASN A 82 7.82 19.19 0.23
CA ASN A 82 6.58 19.01 -0.51
C ASN A 82 5.64 18.00 0.21
N PHE A 83 5.02 18.44 1.29
CA PHE A 83 3.99 17.68 2.00
C PHE A 83 2.59 18.23 1.72
N ILE A 84 1.61 17.34 1.67
CA ILE A 84 0.19 17.68 1.57
C ILE A 84 -0.62 17.02 2.68
N VAL A 85 -1.75 17.64 3.01
CA VAL A 85 -2.79 17.05 3.83
C VAL A 85 -4.00 16.77 2.96
N SER A 86 -4.58 15.61 3.16
CA SER A 86 -5.81 15.14 2.51
C SER A 86 -6.84 14.82 3.57
N SER A 87 -8.12 15.11 3.29
CA SER A 87 -9.23 14.69 4.14
C SER A 87 -10.30 13.95 3.33
N SER A 88 -10.93 12.95 3.94
CA SER A 88 -12.00 12.16 3.33
C SER A 88 -13.37 12.42 3.97
N GLU A 89 -14.42 11.95 3.29
CA GLU A 89 -15.80 11.99 3.79
C GLU A 89 -16.00 11.13 5.06
N SER A 90 -15.14 10.12 5.29
CA SER A 90 -15.19 9.28 6.50
C SER A 90 -14.50 9.91 7.72
N GLY A 91 -14.02 11.16 7.60
CA GLY A 91 -13.28 11.88 8.64
C GLY A 91 -11.80 11.47 8.74
N GLU A 92 -11.28 10.68 7.80
CA GLU A 92 -9.86 10.33 7.76
C GLU A 92 -9.06 11.53 7.23
N MET A 93 -7.98 11.87 7.93
CA MET A 93 -7.01 12.86 7.52
C MET A 93 -5.63 12.21 7.43
N CYS A 94 -4.90 12.51 6.36
CA CYS A 94 -3.57 11.96 6.14
C CYS A 94 -2.60 13.01 5.60
N THR A 95 -1.39 12.98 6.14
CA THR A 95 -0.27 13.82 5.67
C THR A 95 0.68 12.98 4.82
N TRP A 96 0.86 13.38 3.56
CA TRP A 96 1.64 12.65 2.57
C TRP A 96 2.90 13.41 2.16
N ASP A 97 4.00 12.68 2.01
CA ASP A 97 5.21 13.13 1.35
C ASP A 97 5.04 12.98 -0.17
N LEU A 98 5.06 14.08 -0.94
CA LEU A 98 4.93 14.03 -2.40
C LEU A 98 6.21 13.55 -3.11
N VAL A 99 7.35 13.57 -2.43
CA VAL A 99 8.62 13.13 -2.99
C VAL A 99 8.71 11.61 -2.94
N ASP A 100 8.51 11.03 -1.76
CA ASP A 100 8.62 9.58 -1.54
C ASP A 100 7.28 8.82 -1.62
N GLY A 101 6.13 9.52 -1.59
CA GLY A 101 4.80 8.92 -1.55
C GLY A 101 4.43 8.31 -0.19
N LYS A 102 5.23 8.53 0.86
CA LYS A 102 4.98 7.98 2.19
C LYS A 102 3.82 8.71 2.89
N CYS A 103 2.94 7.94 3.53
CA CYS A 103 2.03 8.49 4.54
C CYS A 103 2.80 8.69 5.85
N ARG A 104 2.91 9.94 6.30
CA ARG A 104 3.65 10.30 7.52
C ARG A 104 2.78 10.14 8.75
N GLU A 105 1.57 10.68 8.70
CA GLU A 105 0.61 10.69 9.80
C GLU A 105 -0.79 10.44 9.26
N ALA A 106 -1.61 9.72 10.02
CA ALA A 106 -2.99 9.44 9.66
C ALA A 106 -3.87 9.39 10.91
N VAL A 107 -4.95 10.17 10.90
CA VAL A 107 -5.88 10.32 12.02
C VAL A 107 -7.30 10.20 11.50
N LYS A 108 -8.17 9.49 12.22
CA LYS A 108 -9.61 9.48 11.95
C LYS A 108 -10.31 10.37 12.97
N LEU A 109 -10.93 11.44 12.50
CA LEU A 109 -11.68 12.39 13.30
C LEU A 109 -13.18 12.13 13.16
N ASN A 110 -13.96 12.55 14.15
CA ASN A 110 -15.42 12.50 14.08
C ASN A 110 -15.99 13.59 13.15
N ASN A 111 -15.21 14.64 12.90
CA ASN A 111 -15.60 15.77 12.06
C ASN A 111 -15.22 15.52 10.60
N VAL A 112 -16.15 15.77 9.68
CA VAL A 112 -15.92 15.68 8.23
C VAL A 112 -15.60 17.06 7.69
N HIS A 113 -14.40 17.23 7.14
CA HIS A 113 -13.92 18.49 6.60
C HIS A 113 -14.28 18.65 5.13
N THR A 114 -14.91 19.77 4.77
CA THR A 114 -15.26 20.13 3.38
C THR A 114 -14.29 21.16 2.80
N GLN A 115 -13.64 21.97 3.65
CA GLN A 115 -12.67 22.97 3.23
C GLN A 115 -11.48 23.00 4.21
N MET A 116 -10.27 22.98 3.66
CA MET A 116 -9.01 23.22 4.38
C MET A 116 -8.28 24.40 3.76
N LEU A 117 -8.01 25.43 4.57
CA LEU A 117 -7.27 26.62 4.16
C LEU A 117 -5.90 26.70 4.86
N PRO A 118 -4.78 26.59 4.12
CA PRO A 118 -3.44 26.68 4.70
C PRO A 118 -2.99 28.14 4.82
N TYR A 119 -2.70 28.59 6.04
CA TYR A 119 -2.33 29.98 6.32
C TYR A 119 -1.06 30.08 7.20
N VAL A 120 -0.30 31.17 7.05
CA VAL A 120 0.91 31.44 7.84
C VAL A 120 0.63 32.65 8.74
N SER A 121 0.49 32.39 10.04
CA SER A 121 0.12 33.40 11.03
C SER A 121 1.20 34.46 11.25
N ALA A 122 0.80 35.62 11.76
CA ALA A 122 1.70 36.76 11.95
C ALA A 122 2.76 36.43 13.02
N GLY A 123 4.03 36.49 12.65
CA GLY A 123 5.14 36.16 13.56
C GLY A 123 5.42 34.67 13.72
N GLY A 124 4.65 33.78 13.05
CA GLY A 124 4.92 32.35 12.98
C GLY A 124 5.66 31.98 11.69
N GLU A 125 6.52 30.95 11.76
CA GLU A 125 7.19 30.37 10.59
C GLU A 125 6.40 29.19 9.99
N ASP A 126 5.49 28.59 10.76
CA ASP A 126 4.78 27.36 10.40
C ASP A 126 3.40 27.61 9.75
N VAL A 127 2.99 26.67 8.89
CA VAL A 127 1.63 26.65 8.31
C VAL A 127 0.65 26.10 9.34
N ARG A 128 -0.48 26.79 9.51
CA ARG A 128 -1.65 26.28 10.22
C ARG A 128 -2.75 25.97 9.23
N LEU A 129 -3.51 24.91 9.49
CA LEU A 129 -4.69 24.54 8.70
C LEU A 129 -5.94 25.04 9.38
N PHE A 130 -6.71 25.86 8.67
CA PHE A 130 -8.05 26.25 9.10
C PHE A 130 -9.07 25.34 8.40
N CYS A 131 -9.76 24.53 9.18
CA CYS A 131 -10.65 23.47 8.71
C CYS A 131 -12.10 23.80 9.05
N SER A 132 -12.97 23.75 8.05
CA SER A 132 -14.43 23.86 8.17
C SER A 132 -15.12 22.68 7.48
N GLY A 133 -16.34 22.37 7.91
CA GLY A 133 -17.05 21.18 7.46
C GLY A 133 -18.49 21.11 7.94
N TYR A 134 -19.01 19.90 8.09
CA TYR A 134 -20.36 19.65 8.60
C TYR A 134 -20.44 19.82 10.13
N TYR A 135 -19.98 20.96 10.63
CA TYR A 135 -19.95 21.35 12.04
C TYR A 135 -19.83 22.88 12.14
N PRO A 136 -20.30 23.50 13.25
CA PRO A 136 -20.40 24.95 13.36
C PRO A 136 -19.09 25.67 13.72
N GLU A 137 -18.10 24.96 14.26
CA GLU A 137 -16.79 25.54 14.61
C GLU A 137 -15.83 25.60 13.41
N VAL A 138 -14.77 26.42 13.54
CA VAL A 138 -13.58 26.32 12.68
C VAL A 138 -12.44 25.73 13.51
N LEU A 139 -11.91 24.60 13.06
CA LEU A 139 -10.81 23.92 13.74
C LEU A 139 -9.48 24.40 13.16
N VAL A 140 -8.56 24.82 14.02
CA VAL A 140 -7.20 25.21 13.61
C VAL A 140 -6.25 24.09 14.01
N MET A 141 -5.55 23.51 13.04
CA MET A 141 -4.75 22.29 13.21
C MET A 141 -3.30 22.46 12.76
N ASP A 142 -2.42 21.64 13.33
CA ASP A 142 -1.07 21.44 12.82
C ASP A 142 -1.06 20.44 11.65
N PRO A 143 -0.46 20.77 10.50
CA PRO A 143 -0.51 19.91 9.32
C PRO A 143 0.35 18.63 9.40
N PHE A 144 1.27 18.51 10.37
CA PHE A 144 2.18 17.37 10.48
C PHE A 144 1.75 16.37 11.55
N SER A 145 1.30 16.86 12.72
CA SER A 145 0.73 16.01 13.77
C SER A 145 -0.75 15.74 13.59
N LEU A 146 -1.44 16.54 12.76
CA LEU A 146 -2.89 16.52 12.59
C LEU A 146 -3.67 16.75 13.91
N GLU A 147 -3.01 17.32 14.92
CA GLU A 147 -3.66 17.69 16.17
C GLU A 147 -4.36 19.06 16.04
N VAL A 148 -5.50 19.18 16.74
CA VAL A 148 -6.20 20.46 16.89
C VAL A 148 -5.39 21.36 17.83
N LEU A 149 -4.95 22.50 17.30
CA LEU A 149 -4.23 23.54 18.04
C LEU A 149 -5.19 24.45 18.80
N PHE A 150 -6.33 24.84 18.25
CA PHE A 150 -7.38 25.57 18.95
C PHE A 150 -8.64 25.63 18.08
N THR A 151 -9.74 26.09 18.66
CA THR A 151 -11.05 26.12 18.00
C THR A 151 -11.60 27.54 17.98
N LEU A 152 -12.13 27.97 16.83
CA LEU A 152 -12.95 29.17 16.71
C LEU A 152 -14.41 28.76 16.80
N SER A 153 -15.07 29.21 17.86
CA SER A 153 -16.47 28.92 18.13
C SER A 153 -17.32 30.15 17.88
N SER A 154 -18.63 29.92 17.71
CA SER A 154 -19.61 30.99 17.60
C SER A 154 -20.58 30.99 18.77
N ARG A 155 -20.78 32.15 19.40
CA ARG A 155 -21.85 32.34 20.42
C ARG A 155 -23.17 32.74 19.80
N VAL A 156 -23.13 33.49 18.71
CA VAL A 156 -24.32 34.13 18.12
C VAL A 156 -24.78 33.32 16.92
N ASN A 157 -25.92 32.62 17.03
CA ASN A 157 -26.45 31.75 15.98
C ASN A 157 -25.40 30.76 15.43
N PRO A 158 -24.97 29.77 16.24
CA PRO A 158 -24.06 28.73 15.77
C PRO A 158 -24.72 27.94 14.63
N ASP A 159 -24.02 27.86 13.51
CA ASP A 159 -24.46 27.23 12.28
C ASP A 159 -23.24 26.77 11.49
N TRP A 160 -23.40 25.81 10.56
CA TRP A 160 -22.31 25.28 9.77
C TRP A 160 -21.62 26.37 8.95
N ILE A 161 -20.29 26.31 8.91
CA ILE A 161 -19.49 27.24 8.12
C ILE A 161 -19.45 26.77 6.67
N SER A 162 -19.99 27.59 5.78
CA SER A 162 -20.10 27.30 4.34
C SER A 162 -18.89 27.78 3.52
N ALA A 163 -18.28 28.90 3.92
CA ALA A 163 -17.09 29.43 3.27
C ALA A 163 -16.19 30.18 4.27
N LEU A 164 -14.88 30.07 4.09
CA LEU A 164 -13.87 30.64 4.98
C LEU A 164 -12.75 31.35 4.20
N HIS A 165 -12.28 32.49 4.73
CA HIS A 165 -11.10 33.19 4.24
C HIS A 165 -10.30 33.82 5.39
N VAL A 166 -8.97 33.75 5.32
CA VAL A 166 -8.06 34.32 6.33
C VAL A 166 -7.16 35.35 5.67
N LEU A 167 -7.07 36.54 6.24
CA LEU A 167 -6.30 37.65 5.69
C LEU A 167 -5.59 38.46 6.76
N ARG A 168 -4.51 39.14 6.36
CA ARG A 168 -3.80 40.11 7.20
C ARG A 168 -4.05 41.52 6.68
N PRO A 169 -4.79 42.38 7.42
CA PRO A 169 -5.09 43.74 6.97
C PRO A 169 -3.82 44.59 6.78
N ALA A 170 -3.73 45.32 5.66
CA ALA A 170 -2.72 46.34 5.45
C ALA A 170 -3.03 47.57 6.32
N LYS A 171 -1.99 48.24 6.87
CA LYS A 171 -2.16 49.43 7.73
C LYS A 171 -3.09 50.45 7.06
N ARG A 172 -4.26 50.73 7.66
CA ARG A 172 -5.05 51.92 7.32
C ARG A 172 -4.21 53.15 7.69
N LYS A 173 -3.75 53.91 6.69
CA LYS A 173 -3.32 55.32 6.89
C LYS A 173 -4.59 56.14 7.17
N GLY A 174 -5.09 56.13 8.41
CA GLY A 174 -6.37 56.80 8.72
C GLY A 174 -6.75 56.81 10.20
N ARG A 175 -6.10 57.70 10.95
CA ARG A 175 -6.65 58.53 12.05
C ARG A 175 -7.76 57.92 12.93
N PHE A 176 -7.40 57.08 13.89
CA PHE A 176 -7.96 57.09 15.25
C PHE A 176 -6.90 56.49 16.19
N TYR A 177 -6.14 57.36 16.84
CA TYR A 177 -5.31 57.00 18.00
C TYR A 177 -6.18 57.16 19.24
N VAL A 178 -6.34 56.10 20.03
CA VAL A 178 -6.50 56.24 21.47
C VAL A 178 -5.30 55.52 22.10
N HIS A 179 -4.51 56.29 22.82
CA HIS A 179 -3.32 55.85 23.53
C HIS A 179 -3.67 54.87 24.65
N THR A 180 -3.02 53.72 24.67
CA THR A 180 -2.42 53.14 25.88
C THR A 180 -1.15 52.36 25.50
N SER A 181 -0.24 52.29 26.46
CA SER A 181 1.20 52.15 26.35
C SER A 181 1.74 50.79 25.88
N ALA A 182 2.81 50.87 25.07
CA ALA A 182 3.92 49.93 24.96
C ALA A 182 3.58 48.44 24.73
N SER A 183 3.13 48.11 23.52
CA SER A 183 3.37 46.79 22.93
C SER A 183 3.85 46.96 21.48
N ILE A 184 4.85 46.18 21.10
CA ILE A 184 5.39 46.11 19.74
C ILE A 184 4.22 45.73 18.80
N PRO A 185 3.98 46.42 17.67
CA PRO A 185 2.77 46.22 16.88
C PRO A 185 2.91 44.95 16.05
N PHE A 186 2.52 43.81 16.61
CA PHE A 186 2.17 42.64 15.82
C PHE A 186 0.89 42.96 15.02
N LYS A 187 0.84 42.53 13.75
CA LYS A 187 -0.33 42.70 12.89
C LYS A 187 -1.29 41.56 13.17
N ASP A 188 -2.47 41.85 13.70
CA ASP A 188 -3.48 40.82 13.96
C ASP A 188 -3.99 40.22 12.64
N ASP A 189 -4.16 38.91 12.62
CA ASP A 189 -4.77 38.20 11.49
C ASP A 189 -6.29 38.16 11.65
N VAL A 190 -7.03 38.30 10.56
CA VAL A 190 -8.50 38.30 10.58
C VAL A 190 -9.03 37.08 9.84
N VAL A 191 -9.91 36.35 10.52
CA VAL A 191 -10.65 35.21 9.96
C VAL A 191 -12.06 35.65 9.65
N LEU A 192 -12.45 35.54 8.39
CA LEU A 192 -13.82 35.76 7.93
C LEU A 192 -14.45 34.41 7.60
N ALA A 193 -15.60 34.11 8.20
CA ALA A 193 -16.38 32.93 7.85
C ALA A 193 -17.82 33.32 7.54
N LEU A 194 -18.47 32.54 6.67
CA LEU A 194 -19.87 32.70 6.30
C LEU A 194 -20.64 31.42 6.61
N THR A 195 -21.70 31.52 7.41
CA THR A 195 -22.55 30.37 7.74
C THR A 195 -23.48 29.99 6.59
N THR A 196 -24.02 28.77 6.59
CA THR A 196 -25.01 28.32 5.59
C THR A 196 -26.27 29.19 5.57
N THR A 197 -26.65 29.71 6.73
CA THR A 197 -27.75 30.67 6.95
C THR A 197 -27.43 32.12 6.57
N GLY A 198 -26.20 32.44 6.14
CA GLY A 198 -25.85 33.76 5.65
C GLY A 198 -25.41 34.78 6.71
N THR A 199 -24.89 34.32 7.84
CA THR A 199 -24.25 35.18 8.84
C THR A 199 -22.75 35.23 8.59
N VAL A 200 -22.21 36.44 8.36
CA VAL A 200 -20.76 36.66 8.35
C VAL A 200 -20.26 36.76 9.78
N LYS A 201 -19.15 36.08 10.08
CA LYS A 201 -18.48 36.06 11.38
C LYS A 201 -17.03 36.47 11.23
N VAL A 202 -16.56 37.27 12.18
CA VAL A 202 -15.21 37.85 12.17
C VAL A 202 -14.50 37.49 13.47
N TRP A 203 -13.35 36.81 13.36
CA TRP A 203 -12.42 36.58 14.48
C TRP A 203 -11.11 37.32 14.21
N THR A 204 -10.44 37.74 15.27
CA THR A 204 -9.14 38.40 15.23
C THR A 204 -8.17 37.53 16.02
N LEU A 205 -7.06 37.16 15.40
CA LEU A 205 -6.03 36.32 15.98
C LEU A 205 -4.81 37.17 16.32
N LEU A 206 -4.35 37.02 17.55
CA LEU A 206 -3.22 37.73 18.14
C LEU A 206 -1.90 36.96 17.96
N GLY A 207 -1.94 35.71 17.48
CA GLY A 207 -0.80 34.90 17.06
C GLY A 207 -0.16 34.05 18.17
N HIS A 208 -0.58 34.22 19.43
CA HIS A 208 -0.07 33.48 20.60
C HIS A 208 -0.97 32.31 21.04
N GLU A 209 -2.02 32.01 20.28
CA GLU A 209 -2.99 30.97 20.62
C GLU A 209 -2.38 29.57 20.44
N ASN A 210 -2.71 28.67 21.37
CA ASN A 210 -2.16 27.32 21.48
C ASN A 210 -3.22 26.30 21.94
N ARG A 211 -2.82 25.02 22.05
CA ARG A 211 -3.69 23.89 22.45
C ARG A 211 -4.40 24.06 23.79
N ASN A 212 -3.84 24.87 24.67
CA ASN A 212 -4.40 25.10 26.00
C ASN A 212 -5.30 26.35 26.05
N SER A 213 -5.48 27.04 24.92
CA SER A 213 -6.34 28.22 24.83
C SER A 213 -7.80 27.80 24.87
N GLU A 214 -8.64 28.54 25.61
CA GLU A 214 -10.09 28.39 25.53
C GLU A 214 -10.60 28.66 24.10
N PRO A 215 -11.77 28.13 23.72
CA PRO A 215 -12.36 28.42 22.42
C PRO A 215 -12.48 29.92 22.18
N LEU A 216 -11.97 30.39 21.04
CA LEU A 216 -12.03 31.80 20.67
C LEU A 216 -13.39 32.11 20.07
N TYR A 217 -14.00 33.19 20.52
CA TYR A 217 -15.32 33.62 20.06
C TYR A 217 -15.21 34.81 19.11
N GLU A 218 -16.20 34.95 18.25
CA GLU A 218 -16.24 35.98 17.22
C GLU A 218 -16.34 37.39 17.84
N HIS A 219 -15.66 38.36 17.24
CA HIS A 219 -15.75 39.77 17.64
C HIS A 219 -16.95 40.46 17.01
N GLU A 220 -17.24 40.13 15.75
CA GLU A 220 -18.36 40.70 15.00
C GLU A 220 -19.14 39.59 14.30
N SER A 221 -20.47 39.77 14.26
CA SER A 221 -21.40 38.93 13.52
C SER A 221 -22.42 39.80 12.81
N LYS A 222 -22.63 39.57 11.51
CA LYS A 222 -23.58 40.33 10.70
C LYS A 222 -24.34 39.42 9.73
N GLN A 223 -25.67 39.51 9.76
CA GLN A 223 -26.53 38.83 8.79
C GLN A 223 -26.47 39.52 7.43
N ILE A 224 -26.23 38.77 6.36
CA ILE A 224 -26.28 39.23 4.98
C ILE A 224 -27.31 38.44 4.17
N ARG A 225 -27.77 38.98 3.03
CA ARG A 225 -28.73 38.30 2.14
C ARG A 225 -28.03 37.33 1.18
N CYS A 226 -27.30 36.38 1.74
CA CYS A 226 -26.52 35.40 0.99
C CYS A 226 -26.64 34.04 1.67
N LEU A 227 -27.36 33.09 1.06
CA LEU A 227 -27.62 31.76 1.65
C LEU A 227 -26.83 30.70 0.89
N ASN A 228 -26.26 29.72 1.61
CA ASN A 228 -25.45 28.65 1.02
C ASN A 228 -24.38 29.15 0.05
N ALA A 229 -23.51 30.03 0.54
CA ALA A 229 -22.32 30.39 -0.20
C ALA A 229 -21.41 29.17 -0.37
N LEU A 230 -20.89 28.98 -1.58
CA LEU A 230 -19.98 27.90 -1.93
C LEU A 230 -18.51 28.33 -1.77
N ALA A 231 -18.22 29.62 -1.98
CA ALA A 231 -16.89 30.17 -1.85
C ALA A 231 -16.94 31.64 -1.40
N MET A 232 -15.92 32.04 -0.65
CA MET A 232 -15.69 33.41 -0.23
C MET A 232 -14.21 33.74 -0.38
N THR A 233 -13.92 34.80 -1.12
CA THR A 233 -12.54 35.21 -1.42
C THR A 233 -12.39 36.71 -1.25
N CYS A 234 -11.44 37.14 -0.43
CA CYS A 234 -11.10 38.55 -0.31
C CYS A 234 -10.11 38.95 -1.41
N CYS A 235 -10.30 40.13 -1.99
CA CYS A 235 -9.42 40.63 -3.04
C CYS A 235 -8.01 40.87 -2.48
N PRO A 236 -6.96 40.19 -3.00
CA PRO A 236 -5.61 40.33 -2.47
C PRO A 236 -4.99 41.71 -2.77
N TYR A 237 -5.54 42.45 -3.74
CA TYR A 237 -4.99 43.72 -4.21
C TYR A 237 -5.42 44.93 -3.35
N ASN A 238 -6.66 44.92 -2.85
CA ASN A 238 -7.20 46.02 -2.03
C ASN A 238 -7.67 45.59 -0.63
N GLN A 239 -7.80 44.28 -0.38
CA GLN A 239 -8.23 43.65 0.88
C GLN A 239 -9.58 44.15 1.43
N ARG A 240 -10.36 44.88 0.62
CA ARG A 240 -11.64 45.48 0.99
C ARG A 240 -12.81 44.86 0.24
N THR A 241 -12.61 44.51 -1.02
CA THR A 241 -13.66 43.85 -1.83
C THR A 241 -13.68 42.35 -1.57
N VAL A 242 -14.87 41.79 -1.36
CA VAL A 242 -15.08 40.36 -1.08
C VAL A 242 -15.97 39.76 -2.15
N LEU A 243 -15.51 38.70 -2.80
CA LEU A 243 -16.30 37.90 -3.73
C LEU A 243 -16.99 36.78 -2.95
N ILE A 244 -18.30 36.67 -3.08
CA ILE A 244 -19.09 35.57 -2.53
C ILE A 244 -19.84 34.90 -3.69
N VAL A 245 -19.65 33.59 -3.81
CA VAL A 245 -20.23 32.78 -4.89
C VAL A 245 -21.30 31.86 -4.31
N CYS A 246 -22.50 31.92 -4.86
CA CYS A 246 -23.60 30.99 -4.60
C CYS A 246 -23.95 30.24 -5.90
N SER A 247 -24.62 29.10 -5.80
CA SER A 247 -24.97 28.28 -6.98
C SER A 247 -25.73 29.05 -8.07
N LYS A 248 -26.62 29.98 -7.69
CA LYS A 248 -27.46 30.74 -8.64
C LYS A 248 -26.90 32.08 -9.05
N TYR A 249 -26.01 32.67 -8.26
CA TYR A 249 -25.48 34.01 -8.49
C TYR A 249 -24.16 34.21 -7.74
N TRP A 250 -23.37 35.17 -8.18
CA TRP A 250 -22.23 35.67 -7.42
C TRP A 250 -22.39 37.17 -7.17
N GLN A 251 -21.75 37.64 -6.10
CA GLN A 251 -21.84 39.01 -5.62
C GLN A 251 -20.49 39.53 -5.14
N ILE A 252 -20.26 40.82 -5.32
CA ILE A 252 -19.13 41.54 -4.70
C ILE A 252 -19.68 42.37 -3.54
N PHE A 253 -19.03 42.27 -2.39
CA PHE A 253 -19.35 43.01 -1.18
C PHE A 253 -18.20 43.96 -0.79
N ASP A 254 -18.53 45.07 -0.13
CA ASP A 254 -17.55 45.87 0.62
C ASP A 254 -17.37 45.25 2.03
N ALA A 255 -16.17 44.82 2.40
CA ALA A 255 -15.86 44.29 3.73
C ALA A 255 -16.06 45.32 4.86
N GLY A 256 -16.11 46.62 4.54
CA GLY A 256 -16.31 47.68 5.53
C GLY A 256 -17.73 47.68 6.13
N ASP A 257 -18.74 47.39 5.32
CA ASP A 257 -20.15 47.45 5.75
C ASP A 257 -21.02 46.30 5.20
N PHE A 258 -20.45 45.35 4.47
CA PHE A 258 -21.12 44.24 3.80
C PHE A 258 -22.31 44.66 2.92
N SER A 259 -22.21 45.83 2.28
CA SER A 259 -23.13 46.23 1.21
C SER A 259 -22.79 45.51 -0.11
N VAL A 260 -23.81 45.22 -0.92
CA VAL A 260 -23.65 44.57 -2.23
C VAL A 260 -23.29 45.63 -3.27
N LEU A 261 -22.17 45.44 -3.97
CA LEU A 261 -21.67 46.34 -5.00
C LEU A 261 -22.10 45.92 -6.40
N CYS A 262 -22.08 44.63 -6.69
CA CYS A 262 -22.58 44.07 -7.95
C CYS A 262 -23.07 42.62 -7.79
N SER A 263 -23.91 42.16 -8.71
CA SER A 263 -24.46 40.80 -8.72
C SER A 263 -24.73 40.32 -10.15
N ILE A 264 -24.40 39.06 -10.43
CA ILE A 264 -24.68 38.39 -11.70
C ILE A 264 -25.26 37.00 -11.43
N THR A 265 -26.29 36.63 -12.19
CA THR A 265 -26.92 35.31 -12.14
C THR A 265 -26.19 34.30 -13.02
N ALA A 266 -26.26 33.02 -12.66
CA ALA A 266 -25.72 31.94 -13.47
C ALA A 266 -26.38 31.86 -14.86
N PRO A 267 -25.63 31.45 -15.92
CA PRO A 267 -26.20 31.11 -17.21
C PRO A 267 -27.30 30.03 -17.10
N ARG A 268 -28.21 29.98 -18.09
CA ARG A 268 -29.30 28.99 -18.07
C ARG A 268 -28.75 27.57 -18.15
N GLY A 269 -29.12 26.73 -17.17
CA GLY A 269 -28.70 25.33 -17.11
C GLY A 269 -27.43 25.08 -16.31
N GLU A 270 -26.68 26.13 -15.94
CA GLU A 270 -25.44 26.03 -15.17
C GLU A 270 -25.61 26.56 -13.74
N ARG A 271 -24.71 26.15 -12.85
CA ARG A 271 -24.57 26.67 -11.49
C ARG A 271 -23.13 27.08 -11.24
N TRP A 272 -22.95 28.18 -10.54
CA TRP A 272 -21.61 28.58 -10.11
C TRP A 272 -21.09 27.64 -9.02
N MET A 273 -19.80 27.34 -9.07
CA MET A 273 -19.13 26.50 -8.07
C MET A 273 -18.20 27.33 -7.19
N ALA A 274 -17.33 28.15 -7.79
CA ALA A 274 -16.46 29.07 -7.07
C ALA A 274 -15.88 30.15 -8.00
N GLY A 275 -15.03 31.02 -7.45
CA GLY A 275 -14.38 32.11 -8.19
C GLY A 275 -13.26 32.78 -7.40
N ASP A 276 -12.43 33.56 -8.09
CA ASP A 276 -11.28 34.25 -7.52
C ASP A 276 -10.95 35.56 -8.28
N PHE A 277 -10.14 36.43 -7.69
CA PHE A 277 -9.74 37.70 -8.27
C PHE A 277 -8.52 37.55 -9.20
N LEU A 278 -8.68 38.06 -10.42
CA LEU A 278 -7.60 38.20 -11.39
C LEU A 278 -6.83 39.52 -11.22
N ALA A 279 -7.52 40.58 -10.79
CA ALA A 279 -6.98 41.90 -10.48
C ALA A 279 -7.94 42.61 -9.52
N ALA A 280 -7.63 43.84 -9.11
CA ALA A 280 -8.55 44.66 -8.30
C ALA A 280 -9.92 44.90 -8.98
N ASP A 281 -9.97 44.81 -10.31
CA ASP A 281 -11.14 45.08 -11.15
C ASP A 281 -11.56 43.90 -12.03
N ARG A 282 -11.01 42.70 -11.81
CA ARG A 282 -11.29 41.52 -12.65
C ARG A 282 -11.41 40.27 -11.81
N VAL A 283 -12.39 39.44 -12.16
CA VAL A 283 -12.67 38.17 -11.49
C VAL A 283 -12.79 37.04 -12.51
N ILE A 284 -12.50 35.84 -12.06
CA ILE A 284 -12.77 34.60 -12.79
C ILE A 284 -13.72 33.74 -11.95
N LEU A 285 -14.71 33.16 -12.61
CA LEU A 285 -15.67 32.25 -11.99
C LEU A 285 -15.76 30.97 -12.82
N TRP A 286 -16.19 29.88 -12.20
CA TRP A 286 -16.39 28.62 -12.90
C TRP A 286 -17.64 27.87 -12.46
N SER A 287 -18.20 27.09 -13.38
CA SER A 287 -19.48 26.40 -13.22
C SER A 287 -19.36 24.89 -13.02
N ASP A 288 -20.48 24.26 -12.70
CA ASP A 288 -20.66 22.81 -12.56
C ASP A 288 -20.55 22.05 -13.89
N GLU A 289 -20.68 22.72 -15.03
CA GLU A 289 -20.37 22.16 -16.36
C GLU A 289 -18.86 22.22 -16.69
N GLY A 290 -18.06 22.84 -15.83
CA GLY A 290 -16.61 22.93 -16.03
C GLY A 290 -16.15 24.06 -16.95
N HIS A 291 -17.00 25.08 -17.14
CA HIS A 291 -16.68 26.30 -17.88
C HIS A 291 -16.05 27.37 -16.96
N GLY A 292 -15.09 28.12 -17.48
CA GLY A 292 -14.53 29.31 -16.83
C GLY A 292 -15.02 30.60 -17.48
N TYR A 293 -15.30 31.63 -16.68
CA TYR A 293 -15.85 32.90 -17.13
C TYR A 293 -15.05 34.06 -16.53
N LEU A 294 -14.56 34.97 -17.40
CA LEU A 294 -13.74 36.09 -16.98
C LEU A 294 -14.55 37.40 -17.09
N TYR A 295 -14.75 38.06 -15.95
CA TYR A 295 -15.49 39.31 -15.86
C TYR A 295 -14.60 40.49 -15.48
N LYS A 296 -14.88 41.65 -16.08
CA LYS A 296 -14.42 42.96 -15.61
C LYS A 296 -15.49 43.56 -14.71
N LEU A 297 -15.08 43.99 -13.53
CA LEU A 297 -15.95 44.61 -12.53
C LEU A 297 -16.26 46.07 -12.91
N PRO A 298 -17.49 46.55 -12.59
CA PRO A 298 -17.86 47.94 -12.80
C PRO A 298 -17.08 48.88 -11.88
N ALA A 299 -17.01 50.17 -12.26
CA ALA A 299 -16.18 51.16 -11.57
C ALA A 299 -16.60 51.35 -10.10
N ASN A 300 -17.89 51.21 -9.82
CA ASN A 300 -18.47 51.33 -8.48
C ASN A 300 -18.09 50.20 -7.51
N SER A 301 -17.56 49.09 -8.04
CA SER A 301 -17.23 47.89 -7.27
C SER A 301 -15.73 47.81 -6.91
N VAL A 302 -14.92 48.76 -7.37
CA VAL A 302 -13.46 48.77 -7.15
C VAL A 302 -13.12 49.78 -6.06
N ALA A 303 -12.62 49.30 -4.92
CA ALA A 303 -12.37 50.11 -3.72
C ALA A 303 -11.49 51.36 -3.93
N ASP A 304 -10.53 51.29 -4.85
CA ASP A 304 -9.59 52.38 -5.13
C ASP A 304 -10.10 53.36 -6.20
N ASN A 305 -11.29 53.12 -6.74
CA ASN A 305 -11.88 53.98 -7.78
C ASN A 305 -12.63 55.16 -7.15
N LYS A 306 -12.56 56.33 -7.81
CA LYS A 306 -13.30 57.54 -7.38
C LYS A 306 -14.81 57.32 -7.35
N ASN A 307 -15.32 56.40 -8.18
CA ASN A 307 -16.73 56.08 -8.28
C ASN A 307 -17.17 54.93 -7.34
N PHE A 308 -16.33 54.50 -6.40
CA PHE A 308 -16.70 53.47 -5.42
C PHE A 308 -17.96 53.89 -4.63
N HIS A 309 -18.92 52.98 -4.44
CA HIS A 309 -20.25 53.27 -3.85
C HIS A 309 -21.10 54.30 -4.60
N THR A 310 -20.67 54.78 -5.77
CA THR A 310 -21.46 55.75 -6.53
C THR A 310 -22.54 54.98 -7.29
N ALA A 311 -23.79 55.41 -7.16
CA ALA A 311 -24.90 54.89 -7.95
C ALA A 311 -24.72 55.30 -9.42
N GLY A 312 -23.86 54.58 -10.14
CA GLY A 312 -23.79 54.64 -11.59
C GLY A 312 -25.15 54.20 -12.15
N ALA A 313 -25.63 54.93 -13.16
CA ALA A 313 -26.89 54.72 -13.87
C ALA A 313 -27.18 53.24 -14.16
N GLU A 314 -28.43 52.89 -14.46
CA GLU A 314 -28.99 51.55 -14.77
C GLU A 314 -28.20 50.64 -15.76
N TYR A 315 -26.99 51.03 -16.20
CA TYR A 315 -26.14 50.43 -17.22
C TYR A 315 -24.70 50.05 -16.78
N ASP A 316 -24.25 50.23 -15.52
CA ASP A 316 -22.87 49.83 -15.10
C ASP A 316 -22.82 48.36 -14.60
N GLN A 317 -22.99 47.39 -15.52
CA GLN A 317 -22.97 45.95 -15.22
C GLN A 317 -21.57 45.31 -15.41
N PRO A 318 -21.24 44.24 -14.67
CA PRO A 318 -20.04 43.44 -14.93
C PRO A 318 -19.97 42.93 -16.37
N TYR A 319 -18.80 43.08 -17.00
CA TYR A 319 -18.60 42.78 -18.41
C TYR A 319 -17.87 41.44 -18.61
N LEU A 320 -18.52 40.46 -19.27
CA LEU A 320 -17.91 39.18 -19.64
C LEU A 320 -17.06 39.34 -20.90
N TYR A 321 -15.74 39.14 -20.78
CA TYR A 321 -14.82 39.37 -21.90
C TYR A 321 -14.15 38.12 -22.47
N CYS A 322 -14.23 36.98 -21.78
CA CYS A 322 -13.63 35.72 -22.23
C CYS A 322 -14.28 34.52 -21.52
N THR A 323 -14.42 33.41 -22.24
CA THR A 323 -14.88 32.12 -21.71
C THR A 323 -13.81 31.05 -21.93
N LEU A 324 -13.65 30.13 -20.98
CA LEU A 324 -12.72 29.00 -21.02
C LEU A 324 -13.56 27.73 -21.10
N THR A 325 -13.59 27.09 -22.26
CA THR A 325 -14.50 25.95 -22.54
C THR A 325 -13.77 24.85 -23.29
N GLN A 326 -14.12 23.58 -23.05
CA GLN A 326 -13.62 22.46 -23.84
C GLN A 326 -14.60 22.09 -24.96
N PRO A 327 -14.16 22.08 -26.24
CA PRO A 327 -15.02 21.65 -27.33
C PRO A 327 -15.38 20.16 -27.22
N GLY A 328 -16.66 19.83 -27.37
CA GLY A 328 -17.13 18.44 -27.43
C GLY A 328 -17.22 17.74 -26.07
N ASP A 329 -17.38 18.49 -24.98
CA ASP A 329 -17.63 17.91 -23.66
C ASP A 329 -18.93 17.12 -23.62
N LYS A 330 -18.82 15.89 -23.09
CA LYS A 330 -19.98 15.09 -22.71
C LYS A 330 -20.50 15.61 -21.36
N PRO A 331 -21.80 15.47 -21.08
CA PRO A 331 -22.31 15.76 -19.75
C PRO A 331 -21.55 14.90 -18.73
N LEU A 332 -21.04 15.55 -17.69
CA LEU A 332 -20.25 14.91 -16.64
C LEU A 332 -21.15 14.15 -15.66
N SER A 333 -20.65 13.05 -15.08
CA SER A 333 -21.42 12.32 -14.07
C SER A 333 -21.54 13.08 -12.74
N CYS A 334 -20.56 13.95 -12.46
CA CYS A 334 -20.55 14.85 -11.31
C CYS A 334 -19.84 16.16 -11.65
N PRO A 335 -20.06 17.25 -10.90
CA PRO A 335 -19.38 18.52 -11.13
C PRO A 335 -17.85 18.36 -11.06
N PRO A 336 -17.09 19.03 -11.95
CA PRO A 336 -15.65 18.88 -12.00
C PRO A 336 -14.96 19.67 -10.88
N ALA A 337 -13.84 19.15 -10.42
CA ALA A 337 -12.97 19.83 -9.47
C ALA A 337 -12.17 20.93 -10.18
N MET A 338 -12.39 22.19 -9.80
CA MET A 338 -11.72 23.33 -10.44
C MET A 338 -11.00 24.22 -9.45
N ARG A 339 -9.83 24.74 -9.85
CA ARG A 339 -9.02 25.61 -8.99
C ARG A 339 -8.20 26.59 -9.81
N LEU A 340 -8.21 27.86 -9.41
CA LEU A 340 -7.26 28.86 -9.90
C LEU A 340 -5.92 28.69 -9.18
N VAL A 341 -4.84 28.65 -9.94
CA VAL A 341 -3.47 28.62 -9.42
C VAL A 341 -2.71 29.82 -9.95
N THR A 342 -2.11 30.58 -9.03
CA THR A 342 -1.24 31.72 -9.36
C THR A 342 0.21 31.34 -9.11
N VAL A 343 1.05 31.58 -10.11
CA VAL A 343 2.45 31.20 -10.17
C VAL A 343 3.31 32.44 -10.40
N GLN A 344 4.47 32.53 -9.76
CA GLN A 344 5.50 33.52 -10.08
C GLN A 344 6.61 32.86 -10.91
N ARG A 345 6.85 33.36 -12.13
CA ARG A 345 7.93 32.88 -13.03
C ARG A 345 8.64 34.08 -13.67
N GLN A 346 9.96 34.19 -13.50
CA GLN A 346 10.79 35.23 -14.13
C GLN A 346 10.23 36.67 -13.96
N ASN A 347 9.82 37.05 -12.74
CA ASN A 347 9.15 38.33 -12.42
C ASN A 347 7.76 38.55 -13.08
N LYS A 348 7.17 37.55 -13.73
CA LYS A 348 5.79 37.59 -14.22
C LYS A 348 4.89 36.69 -13.39
N THR A 349 3.67 37.17 -13.13
CA THR A 349 2.63 36.40 -12.46
C THR A 349 1.79 35.70 -13.52
N LEU A 350 1.87 34.37 -13.58
CA LEU A 350 1.04 33.55 -14.47
C LEU A 350 -0.13 32.97 -13.69
N LYS A 351 -1.28 32.84 -14.34
CA LYS A 351 -2.50 32.29 -13.74
C LYS A 351 -3.01 31.13 -14.58
N TYR A 352 -3.29 30.01 -13.93
CA TYR A 352 -3.78 28.80 -14.55
C TYR A 352 -5.11 28.40 -13.94
N LEU A 353 -6.09 28.06 -14.78
CA LEU A 353 -7.30 27.39 -14.32
C LEU A 353 -7.12 25.89 -14.55
N LEU A 354 -7.16 25.12 -13.46
CA LEU A 354 -7.13 23.66 -13.49
C LEU A 354 -8.54 23.12 -13.38
N ARG A 355 -8.83 22.05 -14.13
CA ARG A 355 -10.04 21.24 -14.03
C ARG A 355 -9.66 19.76 -14.01
N GLY A 356 -10.26 19.02 -13.08
CA GLY A 356 -10.31 17.56 -13.11
C GLY A 356 -11.76 17.10 -13.21
N ASP A 357 -12.06 16.16 -14.08
CA ASP A 357 -13.43 15.66 -14.29
C ASP A 357 -13.67 14.23 -13.78
N SER A 358 -14.91 13.74 -13.93
CA SER A 358 -15.34 12.43 -13.47
C SER A 358 -14.71 11.26 -14.23
N GLU A 359 -14.18 11.50 -15.43
CA GLU A 359 -13.53 10.48 -16.27
C GLU A 359 -12.00 10.42 -16.02
N GLY A 360 -11.50 11.21 -15.07
CA GLY A 360 -10.07 11.29 -14.76
C GLY A 360 -9.26 12.11 -15.76
N VAL A 361 -9.91 13.00 -16.50
CA VAL A 361 -9.24 13.95 -17.40
C VAL A 361 -8.84 15.18 -16.60
N VAL A 362 -7.58 15.57 -16.75
CA VAL A 362 -7.02 16.82 -16.24
C VAL A 362 -6.85 17.80 -17.39
N ILE A 363 -7.39 19.00 -17.20
CA ILE A 363 -7.38 20.08 -18.17
C ILE A 363 -6.76 21.32 -17.52
N LEU A 364 -5.88 22.00 -18.26
CA LEU A 364 -5.26 23.26 -17.84
C LEU A 364 -5.51 24.33 -18.91
N TRP A 365 -5.98 25.49 -18.47
CA TRP A 365 -6.01 26.73 -19.26
C TRP A 365 -5.02 27.74 -18.72
N THR A 366 -4.24 28.34 -19.62
CA THR A 366 -3.47 29.54 -19.31
C THR A 366 -4.40 30.75 -19.40
N VAL A 367 -4.58 31.44 -18.26
CA VAL A 367 -5.44 32.63 -18.19
C VAL A 367 -4.67 33.82 -18.78
N PRO A 368 -5.15 34.43 -19.87
CA PRO A 368 -4.42 35.50 -20.54
C PRO A 368 -4.46 36.81 -19.72
N GLU A 369 -3.30 37.48 -19.62
CA GLU A 369 -3.26 38.87 -19.13
C GLU A 369 -3.70 39.82 -20.25
N MET A 370 -4.95 40.27 -20.20
CA MET A 370 -5.47 41.27 -21.15
C MET A 370 -5.15 42.70 -20.70
N THR A 371 -4.71 43.53 -21.63
CA THR A 371 -4.50 44.97 -21.40
C THR A 371 -5.82 45.76 -21.40
N MET A 372 -5.84 46.95 -20.79
CA MET A 372 -7.05 47.80 -20.76
C MET A 372 -7.50 48.22 -22.18
N GLN A 373 -6.56 48.39 -23.11
CA GLN A 373 -6.87 48.73 -24.51
C GLN A 373 -7.60 47.58 -25.23
N GLN A 374 -7.12 46.34 -25.07
CA GLN A 374 -7.79 45.15 -25.62
C GLN A 374 -9.19 44.98 -25.03
N LEU A 375 -9.35 45.16 -23.71
CA LEU A 375 -10.67 45.10 -23.07
C LEU A 375 -11.65 46.15 -23.61
N SER A 376 -11.16 47.38 -23.87
CA SER A 376 -12.00 48.43 -24.45
C SER A 376 -12.43 48.13 -25.90
N GLN A 377 -11.60 47.44 -26.68
CA GLN A 377 -11.95 47.01 -28.05
C GLN A 377 -13.02 45.91 -28.04
N ILE A 378 -12.91 44.93 -27.14
CA ILE A 378 -13.91 43.85 -27.03
C ILE A 378 -15.25 44.44 -26.55
N CYS A 379 -15.23 45.37 -25.59
CA CYS A 379 -16.43 46.03 -25.05
C CYS A 379 -17.19 46.86 -26.10
N GLN A 380 -16.51 47.39 -27.12
CA GLN A 380 -17.15 48.15 -28.21
C GLN A 380 -17.84 47.26 -29.27
N ASN A 381 -17.56 45.95 -29.29
CA ASN A 381 -18.15 44.98 -30.23
C ASN A 381 -19.40 44.29 -29.63
N ASP A 382 -20.41 45.09 -29.32
CA ASP A 382 -21.62 44.78 -28.51
C ASP A 382 -22.58 43.70 -29.08
N GLY A 383 -22.15 42.89 -30.06
CA GLY A 383 -22.99 41.89 -30.75
C GLY A 383 -22.35 40.52 -31.01
N SER A 384 -21.06 40.31 -30.72
CA SER A 384 -20.41 39.00 -30.88
C SER A 384 -20.28 38.27 -29.55
N ALA A 385 -20.59 36.97 -29.51
CA ALA A 385 -20.34 36.12 -28.34
C ALA A 385 -18.88 36.29 -27.85
N PRO A 386 -18.64 36.28 -26.53
CA PRO A 386 -17.30 36.46 -25.98
C PRO A 386 -16.35 35.38 -26.52
N PRO A 387 -15.06 35.70 -26.76
CA PRO A 387 -14.11 34.73 -27.27
C PRO A 387 -14.01 33.52 -26.33
N ALA A 388 -14.04 32.33 -26.91
CA ALA A 388 -13.88 31.05 -26.20
C ALA A 388 -12.45 30.53 -26.39
N LEU A 389 -11.73 30.30 -25.30
CA LEU A 389 -10.37 29.78 -25.30
C LEU A 389 -10.38 28.26 -25.09
N ALA A 390 -9.76 27.53 -26.01
CA ALA A 390 -9.55 26.10 -25.89
C ALA A 390 -8.50 25.77 -24.80
N PRO A 391 -8.53 24.56 -24.23
CA PRO A 391 -7.52 24.09 -23.29
C PRO A 391 -6.08 24.22 -23.80
N THR A 392 -5.15 24.56 -22.90
CA THR A 392 -3.71 24.53 -23.19
C THR A 392 -3.17 23.10 -23.14
N ILE A 393 -3.57 22.34 -22.11
CA ILE A 393 -3.18 20.93 -21.92
C ILE A 393 -4.43 20.12 -21.57
N LYS A 394 -4.50 18.90 -22.11
CA LYS A 394 -5.50 17.88 -21.78
C LYS A 394 -4.80 16.54 -21.66
N THR A 395 -4.86 15.91 -20.50
CA THR A 395 -4.26 14.59 -20.24
C THR A 395 -5.18 13.75 -19.36
N SER A 396 -5.02 12.43 -19.37
CA SER A 396 -5.75 11.51 -18.48
C SER A 396 -4.92 10.26 -18.24
N LEU A 397 -5.31 9.44 -17.25
CA LEU A 397 -4.69 8.13 -17.03
C LEU A 397 -4.89 7.21 -18.24
N THR A 398 -6.10 7.20 -18.81
CA THR A 398 -6.44 6.43 -20.01
C THR A 398 -5.57 6.82 -21.21
N ALA A 399 -5.43 8.11 -21.51
CA ALA A 399 -4.58 8.60 -22.60
C ALA A 399 -3.09 8.28 -22.35
N ALA A 400 -2.65 8.31 -21.10
CA ALA A 400 -1.28 7.92 -20.74
C ALA A 400 -1.04 6.41 -20.90
N TRP A 401 -2.05 5.57 -20.62
CA TRP A 401 -2.02 4.13 -20.89
C TRP A 401 -2.00 3.80 -22.37
N ASP A 402 -2.88 4.40 -23.16
CA ASP A 402 -2.97 4.19 -24.60
C ASP A 402 -1.68 4.63 -25.34
N ALA A 403 -0.94 5.58 -24.76
CA ALA A 403 0.35 6.02 -25.29
C ALA A 403 1.50 5.03 -25.03
N MET A 404 1.35 4.08 -24.10
CA MET A 404 2.39 3.08 -23.80
C MET A 404 2.41 1.96 -24.85
N LYS A 405 3.60 1.69 -25.40
CA LYS A 405 3.84 0.63 -26.39
C LYS A 405 5.09 -0.18 -26.00
N PRO A 406 5.02 -1.47 -25.69
CA PRO A 406 3.79 -2.24 -25.49
C PRO A 406 3.01 -1.78 -24.25
N PRO A 407 1.73 -2.19 -24.11
CA PRO A 407 0.93 -1.88 -22.93
C PRO A 407 1.52 -2.50 -21.66
N PRO A 408 1.18 -2.00 -20.46
CA PRO A 408 1.66 -2.55 -19.20
C PRO A 408 1.23 -4.01 -19.01
N VAL A 409 2.09 -4.75 -18.30
CA VAL A 409 1.94 -6.19 -18.14
C VAL A 409 0.97 -6.53 -17.01
N GLY A 410 0.02 -7.41 -17.30
CA GLY A 410 -0.85 -8.11 -16.35
C GLY A 410 -0.38 -9.54 -16.11
N ILE A 411 -0.87 -10.16 -15.02
CA ILE A 411 -0.37 -11.47 -14.56
C ILE A 411 -0.74 -12.63 -15.51
N LEU A 412 -1.83 -12.52 -16.28
CA LEU A 412 -2.29 -13.55 -17.24
C LEU A 412 -2.24 -13.08 -18.71
N ASP A 413 -1.64 -11.92 -19.01
CA ASP A 413 -1.74 -11.27 -20.32
C ASP A 413 -1.21 -12.09 -21.50
N GLN A 414 -0.23 -12.97 -21.26
CA GLN A 414 0.37 -13.82 -22.30
C GLN A 414 -0.46 -15.09 -22.56
N LEU A 415 -1.30 -15.52 -21.60
CA LEU A 415 -2.24 -16.63 -21.80
C LEU A 415 -3.36 -16.22 -22.77
N ASP A 416 -3.74 -14.95 -22.76
CA ASP A 416 -4.81 -14.37 -23.59
C ASP A 416 -4.29 -13.82 -24.94
N SER A 417 -3.20 -14.36 -25.46
CA SER A 417 -2.43 -13.87 -26.63
C SER A 417 -3.16 -13.90 -27.99
N GLY A 418 -4.49 -14.05 -28.02
CA GLY A 418 -5.29 -13.84 -29.23
C GLY A 418 -5.57 -12.36 -29.52
N ASP A 419 -5.90 -12.02 -30.78
CA ASP A 419 -6.23 -10.65 -31.28
C ASP A 419 -7.45 -9.96 -30.61
N GLY A 420 -8.02 -10.53 -29.55
CA GLY A 420 -9.15 -9.97 -28.80
C GLY A 420 -8.70 -9.05 -27.65
N GLN A 421 -9.58 -8.15 -27.20
CA GLN A 421 -9.45 -7.56 -25.86
C GLN A 421 -9.40 -8.72 -24.84
N GLY A 422 -8.29 -8.85 -24.11
CA GLY A 422 -8.11 -9.88 -23.08
C GLY A 422 -9.26 -9.86 -22.06
N ILE A 423 -9.57 -11.02 -21.48
CA ILE A 423 -10.73 -11.16 -20.59
C ILE A 423 -10.38 -10.55 -19.23
N LYS A 424 -11.24 -9.66 -18.70
CA LYS A 424 -10.96 -8.96 -17.45
C LYS A 424 -10.88 -9.93 -16.27
N LEU A 425 -9.94 -9.66 -15.38
CA LEU A 425 -9.76 -10.39 -14.14
C LEU A 425 -10.66 -9.77 -13.07
N THR A 426 -11.47 -10.61 -12.41
CA THR A 426 -12.60 -10.17 -11.57
C THR A 426 -12.66 -10.82 -10.19
N ALA A 427 -11.74 -11.70 -9.85
CA ALA A 427 -11.44 -12.11 -8.48
C ALA A 427 -10.06 -12.76 -8.45
N CYS A 428 -9.32 -12.66 -7.34
CA CYS A 428 -8.12 -13.47 -7.16
C CYS A 428 -7.97 -13.96 -5.71
N ILE A 429 -7.28 -15.09 -5.55
CA ILE A 429 -6.81 -15.58 -4.25
C ILE A 429 -5.48 -16.31 -4.44
N TYR A 430 -4.51 -15.96 -3.60
CA TYR A 430 -3.20 -16.61 -3.56
C TYR A 430 -3.16 -17.65 -2.45
N LEU A 431 -2.57 -18.82 -2.75
CA LEU A 431 -2.43 -19.96 -1.85
C LEU A 431 -0.95 -20.13 -1.46
N PRO A 432 -0.47 -19.52 -0.36
CA PRO A 432 0.97 -19.42 -0.08
C PRO A 432 1.65 -20.77 0.12
N GLN A 433 0.99 -21.69 0.83
CA GLN A 433 1.52 -23.03 1.11
C GLN A 433 1.72 -23.87 -0.16
N GLN A 434 1.01 -23.54 -1.24
CA GLN A 434 1.04 -24.29 -2.51
C GLN A 434 1.74 -23.50 -3.63
N SER A 435 2.12 -22.24 -3.38
CA SER A 435 2.62 -21.29 -4.39
C SER A 435 1.71 -21.19 -5.64
N ARG A 436 0.39 -21.27 -5.45
CA ARG A 436 -0.61 -21.21 -6.53
C ARG A 436 -1.44 -19.95 -6.45
N LEU A 437 -1.73 -19.37 -7.61
CA LEU A 437 -2.67 -18.26 -7.77
C LEU A 437 -3.93 -18.75 -8.46
N VAL A 438 -5.08 -18.42 -7.90
CA VAL A 438 -6.40 -18.71 -8.47
C VAL A 438 -7.03 -17.39 -8.88
N VAL A 439 -7.43 -17.27 -10.14
CA VAL A 439 -7.96 -16.04 -10.73
C VAL A 439 -9.31 -16.32 -11.40
N GLY A 440 -10.35 -15.60 -11.01
CA GLY A 440 -11.66 -15.60 -11.65
C GLY A 440 -11.74 -14.53 -12.74
N ARG A 441 -12.45 -14.84 -13.81
CA ARG A 441 -12.56 -14.00 -15.01
C ARG A 441 -13.99 -13.55 -15.29
N GLU A 442 -14.13 -12.52 -16.11
CA GLU A 442 -15.41 -11.93 -16.51
C GLU A 442 -16.30 -12.91 -17.32
N ASP A 443 -15.70 -13.88 -18.01
CA ASP A 443 -16.40 -14.92 -18.77
C ASP A 443 -16.93 -16.08 -17.90
N GLY A 444 -16.63 -16.09 -16.60
CA GLY A 444 -17.00 -17.15 -15.67
C GLY A 444 -15.98 -18.28 -15.53
N SER A 445 -14.89 -18.25 -16.29
CA SER A 445 -13.78 -19.20 -16.11
C SER A 445 -12.95 -18.85 -14.87
N ILE A 446 -12.38 -19.88 -14.23
CA ILE A 446 -11.41 -19.71 -13.13
C ILE A 446 -10.12 -20.40 -13.55
N ILE A 447 -8.99 -19.70 -13.45
CA ILE A 447 -7.68 -20.20 -13.85
C ILE A 447 -6.80 -20.38 -12.60
N ILE A 448 -6.17 -21.54 -12.47
CA ILE A 448 -5.20 -21.85 -11.43
C ILE A 448 -3.82 -21.95 -12.08
N VAL A 449 -2.87 -21.15 -11.61
CA VAL A 449 -1.50 -21.09 -12.13
C VAL A 449 -0.45 -21.16 -11.00
N PRO A 450 0.75 -21.71 -11.26
CA PRO A 450 1.89 -21.53 -10.37
C PRO A 450 2.31 -20.05 -10.34
N ALA A 451 2.32 -19.45 -9.16
CA ALA A 451 2.43 -18.00 -9.02
C ALA A 451 3.82 -17.47 -9.43
N THR A 452 4.89 -18.06 -8.89
CA THR A 452 6.28 -17.64 -9.14
C THR A 452 6.62 -17.75 -10.63
N GLN A 453 6.35 -18.90 -11.24
CA GLN A 453 6.62 -19.17 -12.65
C GLN A 453 5.86 -18.21 -13.58
N THR A 454 4.58 -17.95 -13.28
CA THR A 454 3.76 -17.01 -14.05
C THR A 454 4.33 -15.60 -14.00
N VAL A 455 4.75 -15.12 -12.83
CA VAL A 455 5.35 -13.79 -12.68
C VAL A 455 6.69 -13.71 -13.39
N MET A 456 7.52 -14.77 -13.31
CA MET A 456 8.80 -14.85 -14.03
C MET A 456 8.61 -14.77 -15.55
N LEU A 457 7.58 -15.43 -16.10
CA LEU A 457 7.23 -15.33 -17.53
C LEU A 457 6.84 -13.92 -17.96
N GLN A 458 6.14 -13.20 -17.10
CA GLN A 458 5.67 -11.85 -17.40
C GLN A 458 6.78 -10.80 -17.30
N LEU A 459 7.67 -10.91 -16.31
CA LEU A 459 8.64 -9.87 -16.00
C LEU A 459 10.07 -10.15 -16.48
N LEU A 460 10.47 -11.42 -16.60
CA LEU A 460 11.88 -11.81 -16.76
C LEU A 460 12.14 -12.49 -18.12
N HIS A 461 13.34 -12.28 -18.65
CA HIS A 461 13.91 -12.97 -19.80
C HIS A 461 14.61 -14.26 -19.37
N GLY A 462 14.44 -15.35 -20.10
CA GLY A 462 15.13 -16.60 -19.79
C GLY A 462 14.70 -17.78 -20.65
N ASN A 463 15.24 -18.95 -20.31
CA ASN A 463 14.98 -20.22 -21.02
C ASN A 463 13.50 -20.62 -21.00
N HIS A 464 12.70 -20.05 -20.08
CA HIS A 464 11.27 -20.26 -20.01
C HIS A 464 10.48 -19.72 -21.21
N GLN A 465 11.07 -18.83 -22.02
CA GLN A 465 10.49 -18.34 -23.27
C GLN A 465 10.71 -19.31 -24.45
N GLN A 466 11.53 -20.35 -24.28
CA GLN A 466 11.79 -21.39 -25.29
C GLN A 466 10.78 -22.54 -25.20
N TYR A 467 9.90 -22.54 -24.19
CA TYR A 467 8.81 -23.50 -24.12
C TYR A 467 7.72 -23.10 -25.11
N ASP A 468 7.33 -24.03 -25.98
CA ASP A 468 6.24 -23.83 -26.95
C ASP A 468 4.87 -23.64 -26.28
N ASP A 469 4.72 -24.06 -25.01
CA ASP A 469 3.47 -24.04 -24.24
C ASP A 469 3.58 -23.19 -22.96
N TRP A 470 2.46 -22.56 -22.55
CA TRP A 470 2.29 -21.89 -21.25
C TRP A 470 2.55 -22.86 -20.08
N PRO A 471 3.01 -22.40 -18.90
CA PRO A 471 3.09 -23.24 -17.71
C PRO A 471 1.84 -24.08 -17.48
N PRO A 472 2.00 -25.27 -16.85
CA PRO A 472 0.86 -26.11 -16.52
C PRO A 472 -0.13 -25.33 -15.67
N HIS A 473 -1.30 -25.07 -16.25
CA HIS A 473 -2.39 -24.34 -15.63
C HIS A 473 -3.67 -25.16 -15.70
N GLN A 474 -4.59 -24.87 -14.78
CA GLN A 474 -5.87 -25.56 -14.70
C GLN A 474 -6.99 -24.56 -14.94
N VAL A 475 -7.96 -24.92 -15.79
CA VAL A 475 -9.12 -24.10 -16.09
C VAL A 475 -10.36 -24.77 -15.51
N LEU A 476 -11.05 -24.10 -14.60
CA LEU A 476 -12.32 -24.53 -14.05
C LEU A 476 -13.44 -23.87 -14.83
N LEU A 477 -14.32 -24.69 -15.40
CA LEU A 477 -15.48 -24.27 -16.19
C LEU A 477 -16.76 -24.73 -15.50
N GLY A 478 -17.69 -23.80 -15.28
CA GLY A 478 -18.98 -24.14 -14.65
C GLY A 478 -19.81 -22.95 -14.20
N HIS A 479 -19.25 -21.75 -14.07
CA HIS A 479 -20.05 -20.52 -14.06
C HIS A 479 -20.39 -20.09 -15.48
N SER A 480 -21.51 -19.39 -15.63
CA SER A 480 -22.02 -18.85 -16.90
C SER A 480 -21.86 -17.34 -17.05
N GLY A 481 -21.23 -16.69 -16.07
CA GLY A 481 -20.92 -15.27 -16.08
C GLY A 481 -19.85 -14.92 -15.06
N ARG A 482 -19.47 -13.64 -15.02
CA ARG A 482 -18.40 -13.06 -14.19
C ARG A 482 -18.30 -13.67 -12.80
N VAL A 483 -17.10 -14.12 -12.43
CA VAL A 483 -16.79 -14.55 -11.05
C VAL A 483 -16.51 -13.31 -10.20
N ASN A 484 -17.34 -13.06 -9.19
CA ASN A 484 -17.23 -11.86 -8.34
C ASN A 484 -16.34 -12.08 -7.11
N CYS A 485 -16.32 -13.29 -6.55
CA CYS A 485 -15.57 -13.59 -5.34
C CYS A 485 -15.09 -15.04 -5.29
N LEU A 486 -13.93 -15.25 -4.67
CA LEU A 486 -13.31 -16.55 -4.43
C LEU A 486 -13.01 -16.72 -2.94
N LEU A 487 -13.13 -17.94 -2.43
CA LEU A 487 -12.82 -18.28 -1.06
C LEU A 487 -12.10 -19.63 -1.02
N TYR A 488 -10.94 -19.67 -0.37
CA TYR A 488 -10.26 -20.90 0.04
C TYR A 488 -10.55 -21.18 1.51
N PRO A 489 -11.54 -22.03 1.85
CA PRO A 489 -12.02 -22.16 3.22
C PRO A 489 -10.96 -22.70 4.18
N HIS A 490 -10.08 -23.61 3.73
CA HIS A 490 -9.01 -24.16 4.57
C HIS A 490 -7.99 -23.10 4.98
N GLY A 491 -7.67 -22.16 4.09
CA GLY A 491 -6.77 -21.04 4.39
C GLY A 491 -7.35 -20.09 5.43
N ALA A 492 -8.67 -19.90 5.43
CA ALA A 492 -9.36 -19.10 6.44
C ALA A 492 -9.53 -19.85 7.77
N ALA A 493 -9.83 -21.16 7.74
CA ALA A 493 -9.92 -22.00 8.91
C ALA A 493 -9.47 -23.45 8.59
N PRO A 494 -8.48 -24.03 9.30
CA PRO A 494 -7.94 -25.36 8.99
C PRO A 494 -8.93 -26.53 9.08
N ARG A 495 -10.15 -26.29 9.57
CA ARG A 495 -11.24 -27.28 9.72
C ARG A 495 -11.86 -27.74 8.39
N TYR A 496 -11.65 -26.99 7.31
CA TYR A 496 -12.12 -27.37 5.98
C TYR A 496 -11.09 -28.24 5.26
N ASP A 497 -11.52 -28.91 4.19
CA ASP A 497 -10.62 -29.68 3.34
C ASP A 497 -9.69 -28.75 2.53
N ARG A 498 -8.42 -29.14 2.43
CA ARG A 498 -7.37 -28.46 1.63
C ARG A 498 -7.67 -28.51 0.13
N THR A 499 -8.50 -29.44 -0.31
CA THR A 499 -8.90 -29.60 -1.71
C THR A 499 -10.01 -28.64 -2.12
N HIS A 500 -10.75 -28.05 -1.17
CA HIS A 500 -11.96 -27.29 -1.49
C HIS A 500 -11.65 -25.83 -1.86
N LEU A 501 -12.22 -25.38 -2.98
CA LEU A 501 -12.33 -23.98 -3.37
C LEU A 501 -13.81 -23.62 -3.57
N VAL A 502 -14.21 -22.43 -3.13
CA VAL A 502 -15.57 -21.91 -3.30
C VAL A 502 -15.53 -20.63 -4.14
N SER A 503 -16.42 -20.52 -5.11
CA SER A 503 -16.56 -19.34 -5.97
C SER A 503 -18.00 -18.83 -6.03
N GLY A 504 -18.17 -17.51 -6.14
CA GLY A 504 -19.46 -16.86 -6.31
C GLY A 504 -19.46 -15.99 -7.57
N SER A 505 -20.57 -15.98 -8.30
CA SER A 505 -20.67 -15.36 -9.62
C SER A 505 -21.93 -14.50 -9.78
N VAL A 506 -21.91 -13.66 -10.83
CA VAL A 506 -23.07 -12.93 -11.35
C VAL A 506 -24.18 -13.86 -11.84
N ASP A 507 -23.89 -15.14 -12.09
CA ASP A 507 -24.88 -16.15 -12.46
C ASP A 507 -25.72 -16.70 -11.29
N PHE A 508 -25.69 -16.01 -10.15
CA PHE A 508 -26.42 -16.27 -8.91
C PHE A 508 -26.02 -17.56 -8.19
N ALA A 509 -25.01 -18.28 -8.69
CA ALA A 509 -24.59 -19.54 -8.12
C ALA A 509 -23.32 -19.39 -7.27
N VAL A 510 -23.25 -20.27 -6.26
CA VAL A 510 -22.01 -20.58 -5.54
C VAL A 510 -21.53 -21.95 -5.99
N CYS A 511 -20.30 -22.07 -6.47
CA CYS A 511 -19.72 -23.35 -6.91
C CYS A 511 -18.66 -23.83 -5.90
N LEU A 512 -18.68 -25.13 -5.62
CA LEU A 512 -17.66 -25.84 -4.84
C LEU A 512 -16.83 -26.69 -5.79
N TRP A 513 -15.51 -26.54 -5.73
CA TRP A 513 -14.54 -27.15 -6.63
C TRP A 513 -13.52 -27.99 -5.88
N ASP A 514 -12.96 -28.97 -6.60
CA ASP A 514 -11.72 -29.65 -6.21
C ASP A 514 -10.53 -28.93 -6.87
N LEU A 515 -9.67 -28.33 -6.03
CA LEU A 515 -8.48 -27.58 -6.43
C LEU A 515 -7.43 -28.40 -7.18
N TYR A 516 -7.34 -29.70 -6.92
CA TYR A 516 -6.31 -30.55 -7.51
C TYR A 516 -6.84 -31.30 -8.72
N ALA A 517 -8.05 -31.86 -8.60
CA ALA A 517 -8.69 -32.54 -9.73
C ALA A 517 -9.21 -31.55 -10.80
N GLY A 518 -9.47 -30.30 -10.42
CA GLY A 518 -10.00 -29.27 -11.32
C GLY A 518 -11.44 -29.51 -11.73
N THR A 519 -12.21 -30.18 -10.87
CA THR A 519 -13.58 -30.60 -11.17
C THR A 519 -14.59 -29.84 -10.32
N LEU A 520 -15.77 -29.58 -10.88
CA LEU A 520 -16.91 -29.04 -10.16
C LEU A 520 -17.49 -30.13 -9.25
N ILE A 521 -17.44 -29.93 -7.94
CA ILE A 521 -18.02 -30.87 -6.96
C ILE A 521 -19.52 -30.61 -6.81
N HIS A 522 -19.92 -29.34 -6.70
CA HIS A 522 -21.32 -28.96 -6.50
C HIS A 522 -21.60 -27.51 -6.90
N ARG A 523 -22.84 -27.24 -7.33
CA ARG A 523 -23.33 -25.90 -7.68
C ARG A 523 -24.59 -25.58 -6.87
N PHE A 524 -24.50 -24.59 -6.00
CA PHE A 524 -25.59 -24.08 -5.18
C PHE A 524 -26.32 -22.96 -5.94
N CYS A 525 -27.59 -23.16 -6.27
CA CYS A 525 -28.46 -22.16 -6.92
C CYS A 525 -29.58 -21.76 -5.96
N VAL A 526 -29.22 -21.02 -4.90
CA VAL A 526 -30.15 -20.65 -3.82
C VAL A 526 -30.56 -19.18 -3.91
N HIS A 527 -29.68 -18.33 -4.44
CA HIS A 527 -29.89 -16.89 -4.57
C HIS A 527 -30.59 -16.54 -5.89
N ALA A 528 -31.23 -15.37 -5.91
CA ALA A 528 -31.85 -14.75 -7.07
C ALA A 528 -31.12 -13.47 -7.53
N GLY A 529 -29.95 -13.18 -6.95
CA GLY A 529 -29.07 -12.07 -7.29
C GLY A 529 -27.61 -12.50 -7.33
N GLU A 530 -26.75 -11.63 -7.85
CA GLU A 530 -25.31 -11.90 -7.97
C GLU A 530 -24.68 -12.12 -6.60
N ILE A 531 -23.74 -13.06 -6.52
CA ILE A 531 -23.00 -13.30 -5.28
C ILE A 531 -21.98 -12.16 -5.11
N THR A 532 -22.07 -11.45 -3.99
CA THR A 532 -21.21 -10.30 -3.69
C THR A 532 -20.09 -10.65 -2.71
N GLN A 533 -20.35 -11.59 -1.79
CA GLN A 533 -19.37 -11.97 -0.76
C GLN A 533 -19.48 -13.43 -0.35
N LEU A 534 -18.33 -14.03 -0.04
CA LEU A 534 -18.19 -15.34 0.58
C LEU A 534 -17.36 -15.22 1.85
N MET A 535 -17.78 -15.86 2.94
CA MET A 535 -17.04 -15.83 4.21
C MET A 535 -17.21 -17.12 5.01
N VAL A 536 -16.25 -17.38 5.89
CA VAL A 536 -16.25 -18.53 6.79
C VAL A 536 -16.86 -18.13 8.15
N PRO A 537 -17.83 -18.89 8.70
CA PRO A 537 -18.34 -18.68 10.05
C PRO A 537 -17.24 -18.90 11.13
N PRO A 538 -17.36 -18.32 12.33
CA PRO A 538 -16.41 -18.54 13.43
C PRO A 538 -16.25 -20.01 13.85
N ASP A 539 -15.07 -20.37 14.38
CA ASP A 539 -14.74 -21.76 14.77
C ASP A 539 -15.58 -22.33 15.91
N ASN A 540 -16.10 -21.46 16.78
CA ASN A 540 -16.93 -21.79 17.94
C ASN A 540 -18.45 -21.86 17.63
N CYS A 541 -18.83 -21.86 16.35
CA CYS A 541 -20.20 -22.13 15.95
C CYS A 541 -20.62 -23.58 16.27
N SER A 542 -21.92 -23.86 16.23
CA SER A 542 -22.44 -25.22 16.39
C SER A 542 -21.84 -26.18 15.34
N PRO A 543 -21.68 -27.48 15.63
CA PRO A 543 -21.05 -28.44 14.71
C PRO A 543 -21.66 -28.49 13.31
N ARG A 544 -22.96 -28.18 13.20
CA ARG A 544 -23.67 -28.09 11.91
C ARG A 544 -23.21 -26.90 11.07
N ILE A 545 -23.05 -25.74 11.70
CA ILE A 545 -22.63 -24.50 11.04
C ILE A 545 -21.11 -24.44 10.84
N GLN A 546 -20.35 -25.15 11.66
CA GLN A 546 -18.90 -25.20 11.59
C GLN A 546 -18.38 -25.68 10.22
N LYS A 547 -19.13 -26.50 9.48
CA LYS A 547 -18.78 -26.94 8.12
C LYS A 547 -19.44 -26.12 7.00
N CYS A 548 -20.09 -25.01 7.33
CA CYS A 548 -20.79 -24.17 6.37
C CYS A 548 -19.93 -23.01 5.88
N VAL A 549 -20.20 -22.49 4.69
CA VAL A 549 -19.71 -21.19 4.22
C VAL A 549 -20.91 -20.25 4.13
N CYS A 550 -20.71 -18.98 4.46
CA CYS A 550 -21.71 -17.95 4.33
C CYS A 550 -21.57 -17.24 2.97
N SER A 551 -22.67 -17.09 2.23
CA SER A 551 -22.72 -16.30 1.00
C SER A 551 -23.74 -15.17 1.10
N VAL A 552 -23.37 -14.03 0.54
CA VAL A 552 -24.21 -12.82 0.47
C VAL A 552 -24.46 -12.50 -1.00
N ALA A 553 -25.69 -12.14 -1.32
CA ALA A 553 -26.09 -11.79 -2.68
C ALA A 553 -26.71 -10.38 -2.77
N SER A 554 -26.72 -9.84 -3.99
CA SER A 554 -27.30 -8.52 -4.28
C SER A 554 -28.83 -8.47 -4.16
N ASP A 555 -29.48 -9.63 -4.11
CA ASP A 555 -30.91 -9.78 -3.77
C ASP A 555 -31.20 -9.63 -2.26
N HIS A 556 -30.22 -9.11 -1.51
CA HIS A 556 -30.28 -8.89 -0.06
C HIS A 556 -30.32 -10.17 0.78
N SER A 557 -30.20 -11.35 0.17
CA SER A 557 -30.25 -12.61 0.91
C SER A 557 -28.86 -13.06 1.38
N VAL A 558 -28.85 -13.76 2.52
CA VAL A 558 -27.66 -14.36 3.12
C VAL A 558 -27.93 -15.85 3.30
N THR A 559 -26.99 -16.72 2.90
CA THR A 559 -27.14 -18.18 3.10
C THR A 559 -25.97 -18.80 3.83
N LEU A 560 -26.25 -19.90 4.55
CA LEU A 560 -25.23 -20.79 5.11
C LEU A 560 -25.27 -22.11 4.34
N LEU A 561 -24.19 -22.40 3.60
CA LEU A 561 -24.06 -23.55 2.71
C LEU A 561 -23.14 -24.59 3.32
N SER A 562 -23.67 -25.78 3.64
CA SER A 562 -22.85 -26.89 4.16
C SER A 562 -22.03 -27.49 3.03
N LEU A 563 -20.69 -27.40 3.14
CA LEU A 563 -19.78 -27.99 2.16
C LEU A 563 -19.75 -29.52 2.26
N ALA A 564 -19.98 -30.06 3.47
CA ALA A 564 -20.00 -31.50 3.72
C ALA A 564 -21.31 -32.15 3.23
N GLU A 565 -22.46 -31.52 3.52
CA GLU A 565 -23.76 -32.06 3.13
C GLU A 565 -24.19 -31.64 1.71
N ARG A 566 -23.50 -30.65 1.13
CA ARG A 566 -23.79 -30.06 -0.18
C ARG A 566 -25.23 -29.55 -0.26
N LYS A 567 -25.67 -28.87 0.81
CA LYS A 567 -27.02 -28.30 0.94
C LYS A 567 -26.99 -26.92 1.58
N CYS A 568 -28.00 -26.12 1.26
CA CYS A 568 -28.31 -24.90 2.00
C CYS A 568 -28.89 -25.25 3.36
N VAL A 569 -28.23 -24.78 4.43
CA VAL A 569 -28.66 -24.98 5.83
C VAL A 569 -29.58 -23.85 6.26
N VAL A 570 -29.26 -22.60 5.90
CA VAL A 570 -30.05 -21.41 6.22
C VAL A 570 -30.16 -20.51 5.00
N LEU A 571 -31.35 -19.99 4.73
CA LEU A 571 -31.62 -18.91 3.78
C LEU A 571 -32.30 -17.75 4.53
N ALA A 572 -31.57 -16.66 4.73
CA ALA A 572 -32.02 -15.43 5.36
C ALA A 572 -32.33 -14.39 4.28
N SER A 573 -33.60 -14.33 3.83
CA SER A 573 -34.03 -13.56 2.66
C SER A 573 -35.14 -12.53 2.94
N ARG A 574 -35.22 -12.00 4.17
CA ARG A 574 -36.25 -11.02 4.58
C ARG A 574 -35.76 -9.57 4.64
N HIS A 575 -34.53 -9.32 4.21
CA HIS A 575 -33.92 -7.99 4.25
C HIS A 575 -34.50 -7.13 3.12
N LEU A 576 -34.90 -5.90 3.44
CA LEU A 576 -35.46 -4.95 2.47
C LEU A 576 -34.40 -4.09 1.78
N PHE A 577 -33.20 -4.00 2.36
CA PHE A 577 -32.12 -3.12 1.91
C PHE A 577 -30.80 -3.90 1.78
N PRO A 578 -29.84 -3.42 0.97
CA PRO A 578 -28.56 -4.11 0.73
C PRO A 578 -27.85 -4.51 2.03
N VAL A 579 -27.39 -5.75 2.10
CA VAL A 579 -26.58 -6.23 3.22
C VAL A 579 -25.20 -5.59 3.13
N VAL A 580 -24.81 -4.87 4.18
CA VAL A 580 -23.53 -4.15 4.25
C VAL A 580 -22.56 -4.87 5.17
N THR A 581 -23.04 -5.50 6.25
CA THR A 581 -22.17 -6.16 7.23
C THR A 581 -22.81 -7.42 7.80
N ILE A 582 -21.98 -8.41 8.11
CA ILE A 582 -22.37 -9.61 8.84
C ILE A 582 -21.46 -9.73 10.06
N LYS A 583 -22.09 -9.82 11.23
CA LYS A 583 -21.44 -10.07 12.51
C LYS A 583 -21.94 -11.38 13.10
N TRP A 584 -21.10 -12.02 13.91
CA TRP A 584 -21.40 -13.33 14.46
C TRP A 584 -21.46 -13.26 15.99
N ARG A 585 -22.51 -13.87 16.57
CA ARG A 585 -22.58 -14.20 18.00
C ARG A 585 -22.77 -15.70 18.16
N PRO A 586 -21.69 -16.49 17.94
CA PRO A 586 -21.75 -17.94 17.88
C PRO A 586 -22.20 -18.58 19.19
N LEU A 587 -21.86 -17.97 20.33
CA LEU A 587 -22.28 -18.42 21.66
C LEU A 587 -23.78 -18.28 21.91
N ASP A 588 -24.42 -17.31 21.25
CA ASP A 588 -25.85 -17.08 21.30
C ASP A 588 -26.59 -17.73 20.12
N ASP A 589 -25.86 -18.43 19.24
CA ASP A 589 -26.39 -18.99 17.99
C ASP A 589 -26.98 -17.92 17.05
N PHE A 590 -26.43 -16.69 17.06
CA PHE A 590 -26.89 -15.61 16.18
C PHE A 590 -25.92 -15.21 15.08
N MET A 591 -26.50 -14.95 13.91
CA MET A 591 -25.92 -14.21 12.80
C MET A 591 -26.63 -12.86 12.70
N ILE A 592 -25.87 -11.78 12.72
CA ILE A 592 -26.38 -10.41 12.75
C ILE A 592 -26.08 -9.79 11.39
N VAL A 593 -27.12 -9.33 10.70
CA VAL A 593 -27.04 -8.79 9.34
C VAL A 593 -27.40 -7.31 9.40
N GLY A 594 -26.42 -6.44 9.14
CA GLY A 594 -26.63 -5.00 9.04
C GLY A 594 -26.86 -4.57 7.59
N CYS A 595 -27.89 -3.77 7.38
CA CYS A 595 -28.34 -3.29 6.07
C CYS A 595 -27.96 -1.82 5.84
N SER A 596 -27.99 -1.36 4.59
CA SER A 596 -27.56 -0.01 4.20
C SER A 596 -28.46 1.12 4.72
N ASP A 597 -29.69 0.83 5.12
CA ASP A 597 -30.61 1.76 5.77
C ASP A 597 -30.35 1.91 7.28
N GLY A 598 -29.35 1.20 7.82
CA GLY A 598 -29.05 1.14 9.25
C GLY A 598 -29.88 0.11 10.01
N ALA A 599 -30.77 -0.65 9.34
CA ALA A 599 -31.51 -1.72 10.00
C ALA A 599 -30.62 -2.94 10.27
N VAL A 600 -30.84 -3.60 11.41
CA VAL A 600 -30.09 -4.80 11.81
C VAL A 600 -31.04 -5.96 12.07
N TYR A 601 -30.80 -7.07 11.37
CA TYR A 601 -31.57 -8.30 11.47
C TYR A 601 -30.78 -9.35 12.23
N VAL A 602 -31.39 -9.92 13.27
CA VAL A 602 -30.76 -10.97 14.09
C VAL A 602 -31.38 -12.31 13.75
N TRP A 603 -30.59 -13.19 13.15
CA TRP A 603 -31.00 -14.54 12.73
C TRP A 603 -30.41 -15.59 13.64
N GLN A 604 -31.22 -16.58 14.01
CA GLN A 604 -30.73 -17.76 14.66
C GLN A 604 -30.11 -18.72 13.63
N MET A 605 -28.83 -19.09 13.80
CA MET A 605 -28.09 -19.86 12.80
C MET A 605 -28.51 -21.33 12.73
N GLU A 606 -28.81 -21.98 13.86
CA GLU A 606 -29.16 -23.40 13.87
C GLU A 606 -30.54 -23.68 13.25
N THR A 607 -31.50 -22.79 13.49
CA THR A 607 -32.91 -22.93 13.06
C THR A 607 -33.23 -22.15 11.80
N GLY A 608 -32.44 -21.13 11.45
CA GLY A 608 -32.75 -20.17 10.39
C GLY A 608 -33.91 -19.23 10.73
N HIS A 609 -34.29 -19.10 12.00
CA HIS A 609 -35.39 -18.24 12.43
C HIS A 609 -34.94 -16.77 12.60
N LEU A 610 -35.71 -15.82 12.08
CA LEU A 610 -35.50 -14.38 12.33
C LEU A 610 -35.97 -14.02 13.75
N ASP A 611 -35.04 -13.75 14.67
CA ASP A 611 -35.34 -13.43 16.07
C ASP A 611 -35.93 -12.02 16.23
N ARG A 612 -35.28 -11.00 15.64
CA ARG A 612 -35.72 -9.60 15.71
C ARG A 612 -35.11 -8.73 14.61
N VAL A 613 -35.72 -7.55 14.41
CA VAL A 613 -35.23 -6.46 13.56
C VAL A 613 -35.08 -5.20 14.41
N LEU A 614 -33.94 -4.53 14.31
CA LEU A 614 -33.56 -3.37 15.11
C LEU A 614 -33.31 -2.17 14.18
N HIS A 615 -33.58 -0.96 14.67
CA HIS A 615 -33.40 0.29 13.93
C HIS A 615 -32.83 1.38 14.86
N GLY A 616 -32.20 2.40 14.27
CA GLY A 616 -31.65 3.56 14.98
C GLY A 616 -30.50 3.19 15.92
N ILE A 617 -30.36 3.95 17.02
CA ILE A 617 -29.23 3.84 17.97
C ILE A 617 -29.06 2.41 18.50
N ILE A 618 -30.16 1.69 18.76
CA ILE A 618 -30.11 0.30 19.26
C ILE A 618 -29.44 -0.65 18.25
N ALA A 619 -29.65 -0.40 16.95
CA ALA A 619 -29.01 -1.19 15.89
C ALA A 619 -27.49 -0.96 15.87
N GLU A 620 -27.08 0.31 16.01
CA GLU A 620 -25.67 0.70 16.09
C GLU A 620 -24.99 0.12 17.33
N GLU A 621 -25.63 0.21 18.50
CA GLU A 621 -25.14 -0.39 19.75
C GLU A 621 -24.96 -1.90 19.64
N VAL A 622 -25.88 -2.61 18.98
CA VAL A 622 -25.78 -4.07 18.80
C VAL A 622 -24.63 -4.42 17.86
N LEU A 623 -24.42 -3.67 16.78
CA LEU A 623 -23.27 -3.86 15.89
C LEU A 623 -21.95 -3.59 16.62
N TYR A 624 -21.88 -2.48 17.37
CA TYR A 624 -20.70 -2.10 18.15
C TYR A 624 -20.37 -3.13 19.23
N ALA A 625 -21.37 -3.61 19.98
CA ALA A 625 -21.20 -4.63 21.00
C ALA A 625 -20.81 -6.01 20.43
N CYS A 626 -20.87 -6.22 19.12
CA CYS A 626 -20.29 -7.41 18.49
C CYS A 626 -18.80 -7.25 18.25
N ASP A 627 -18.32 -6.03 18.01
CA ASP A 627 -16.92 -5.74 17.69
C ASP A 627 -16.00 -5.97 18.90
N GLU A 628 -16.41 -5.56 20.10
CA GLU A 628 -15.64 -5.78 21.34
C GLU A 628 -15.45 -7.28 21.67
N ASN A 629 -16.43 -8.13 21.37
CA ASN A 629 -16.34 -9.58 21.61
C ASN A 629 -15.42 -10.29 20.62
N THR A 630 -15.22 -9.75 19.41
CA THR A 630 -14.25 -10.27 18.43
C THR A 630 -12.80 -9.99 18.86
N ILE A 631 -12.54 -8.86 19.52
CA ILE A 631 -11.21 -8.47 20.01
C ILE A 631 -10.75 -9.41 21.15
N ALA A 632 -11.69 -9.86 22.00
CA ALA A 632 -11.40 -10.83 23.06
C ALA A 632 -11.06 -12.25 22.54
N ALA A 633 -11.58 -12.63 21.36
CA ALA A 633 -11.26 -13.91 20.71
C ALA A 633 -9.97 -13.87 19.87
N ALA A 634 -9.50 -12.67 19.50
CA ALA A 634 -8.33 -12.44 18.66
C ALA A 634 -7.22 -11.68 19.41
N GLY A 635 -6.82 -12.14 20.61
CA GLY A 635 -5.50 -11.89 21.21
C GLY A 635 -4.97 -10.44 21.32
N GLY A 636 -5.83 -9.41 21.27
CA GLY A 636 -5.43 -8.01 21.34
C GLY A 636 -5.61 -7.43 22.75
N SER A 637 -4.51 -7.12 23.43
CA SER A 637 -4.51 -6.40 24.71
C SER A 637 -4.74 -4.90 24.48
N ALA A 638 -5.86 -4.37 24.97
CA ALA A 638 -6.04 -2.96 25.31
C ALA A 638 -6.37 -2.86 26.79
N ALA A 639 -5.68 -1.96 27.48
CA ALA A 639 -5.75 -1.77 28.92
C ALA A 639 -7.02 -1.02 29.35
N GLY A 640 -7.66 -1.53 30.41
CA GLY A 640 -8.43 -0.76 31.39
C GLY A 640 -9.90 -0.50 31.07
N GLY A 641 -10.79 -1.36 31.57
CA GLY A 641 -12.23 -1.07 31.72
C GLY A 641 -13.11 -2.30 31.55
N GLU A 642 -13.58 -2.84 32.68
CA GLU A 642 -14.65 -3.83 32.88
C GLU A 642 -14.75 -5.05 31.93
N LEU A 643 -14.41 -6.24 32.46
CA LEU A 643 -14.80 -7.53 31.87
C LEU A 643 -16.34 -7.59 31.69
N GLY A 644 -16.81 -7.54 30.44
CA GLY A 644 -18.17 -7.89 30.06
C GLY A 644 -18.45 -9.39 30.26
N LEU A 645 -18.63 -9.81 31.51
CA LEU A 645 -19.07 -11.17 31.86
C LEU A 645 -20.56 -11.31 31.53
N ALA A 646 -20.88 -11.80 30.33
CA ALA A 646 -22.24 -12.26 30.06
C ALA A 646 -22.56 -13.46 31.00
N ASN A 647 -23.55 -13.28 31.88
CA ASN A 647 -23.92 -14.25 32.91
C ASN A 647 -24.32 -15.61 32.28
N PRO A 648 -23.65 -16.73 32.61
CA PRO A 648 -23.97 -18.06 32.07
C PRO A 648 -25.45 -18.47 32.24
N ALA A 649 -26.12 -17.96 33.27
CA ALA A 649 -27.55 -18.20 33.50
C ALA A 649 -28.43 -17.58 32.39
N VAL A 650 -28.05 -16.41 31.86
CA VAL A 650 -28.81 -15.73 30.78
C VAL A 650 -28.76 -16.55 29.50
N HIS A 651 -27.59 -17.09 29.15
CA HIS A 651 -27.44 -17.97 27.99
C HIS A 651 -28.17 -19.31 28.16
N PHE A 652 -28.19 -19.87 29.39
CA PHE A 652 -28.93 -21.09 29.71
C PHE A 652 -30.45 -20.91 29.57
N PHE A 653 -31.03 -19.85 30.16
CA PHE A 653 -32.47 -19.56 30.05
C PHE A 653 -32.88 -19.16 28.63
N ARG A 654 -32.00 -18.49 27.88
CA ARG A 654 -32.23 -18.18 26.46
C ARG A 654 -32.20 -19.45 25.60
N GLY A 655 -31.26 -20.37 25.85
CA GLY A 655 -31.22 -21.69 25.21
C GLY A 655 -32.48 -22.51 25.47
N LEU A 656 -33.04 -22.47 26.69
CA LEU A 656 -34.34 -23.09 27.03
C LEU A 656 -35.50 -22.47 26.25
N ARG A 657 -35.53 -21.13 26.13
CA ARG A 657 -36.59 -20.40 25.40
C ARG A 657 -36.63 -20.75 23.91
N HIS A 658 -35.46 -20.95 23.28
CA HIS A 658 -35.34 -21.25 21.85
C HIS A 658 -35.11 -22.73 21.54
N ARG A 659 -35.23 -23.62 22.54
CA ARG A 659 -34.99 -25.07 22.41
C ARG A 659 -33.64 -25.44 21.77
N ASN A 660 -32.60 -24.63 22.01
CA ASN A 660 -31.25 -24.86 21.49
C ASN A 660 -30.41 -25.66 22.50
N LEU A 661 -30.37 -26.98 22.32
CA LEU A 661 -29.67 -27.92 23.22
C LEU A 661 -28.15 -27.72 23.21
N SER A 662 -27.58 -27.25 22.09
CA SER A 662 -26.17 -26.90 21.90
C SER A 662 -25.77 -25.72 22.80
N ALA A 663 -26.54 -24.64 22.74
CA ALA A 663 -26.32 -23.42 23.51
C ALA A 663 -26.48 -23.68 25.01
N ILE A 664 -27.47 -24.50 25.40
CA ILE A 664 -27.65 -24.98 26.78
C ILE A 664 -26.40 -25.73 27.25
N ARG A 665 -25.90 -26.70 26.45
CA ARG A 665 -24.74 -27.52 26.78
C ARG A 665 -23.47 -26.69 26.96
N HIS A 666 -23.21 -25.73 26.06
CA HIS A 666 -22.07 -24.82 26.15
C HIS A 666 -22.18 -23.82 27.31
N ALA A 667 -23.38 -23.34 27.65
CA ALA A 667 -23.60 -22.51 28.83
C ALA A 667 -23.36 -23.30 30.14
N THR A 668 -23.82 -24.56 30.21
CA THR A 668 -23.56 -25.44 31.37
C THR A 668 -22.09 -25.82 31.50
N GLN A 669 -21.39 -26.10 30.40
CA GLN A 669 -19.94 -26.41 30.43
C GLN A 669 -19.12 -25.22 30.90
N ARG A 670 -19.48 -23.99 30.51
CA ARG A 670 -18.82 -22.76 31.01
C ARG A 670 -19.08 -22.51 32.49
N GLY A 671 -20.32 -22.69 32.96
CA GLY A 671 -20.63 -22.62 34.38
C GLY A 671 -19.80 -23.64 35.20
N LEU A 672 -19.61 -24.84 34.66
CA LEU A 672 -18.79 -25.88 35.28
C LEU A 672 -17.29 -25.57 35.26
N HIS A 673 -16.76 -25.06 34.13
CA HIS A 673 -15.36 -24.60 34.03
C HIS A 673 -15.06 -23.41 34.96
N GLN A 674 -16.01 -22.49 35.12
CA GLN A 674 -15.88 -21.34 36.02
C GLN A 674 -15.91 -21.77 37.50
N LEU A 675 -16.71 -22.81 37.83
CA LEU A 675 -16.69 -23.47 39.14
C LEU A 675 -15.40 -24.26 39.40
N GLN A 676 -14.81 -24.88 38.38
CA GLN A 676 -13.53 -25.59 38.48
C GLN A 676 -12.34 -24.64 38.62
N GLN A 677 -12.35 -23.47 37.97
CA GLN A 677 -11.29 -22.45 38.14
C GLN A 677 -11.30 -21.78 39.52
N LEU A 678 -12.43 -21.78 40.24
CA LEU A 678 -12.48 -21.32 41.63
C LEU A 678 -11.85 -22.31 42.63
N HIS A 679 -11.54 -23.56 42.21
CA HIS A 679 -11.04 -24.62 43.09
C HIS A 679 -9.68 -25.24 42.67
N GLY A 680 -8.99 -24.70 41.66
CA GLY A 680 -7.71 -25.23 41.18
C GLY A 680 -6.61 -24.19 41.10
N GLY A 681 -5.72 -24.15 42.10
CA GLY A 681 -4.54 -23.27 42.14
C GLY A 681 -3.43 -23.70 41.15
N HIS A 682 -2.75 -22.68 40.62
CA HIS A 682 -1.47 -22.64 39.90
C HIS A 682 -0.83 -23.97 39.42
N GLY A 683 -0.81 -24.14 38.09
CA GLY A 683 0.16 -24.99 37.36
C GLY A 683 0.70 -24.23 36.13
N PRO A 684 2.00 -24.33 35.79
CA PRO A 684 2.59 -23.57 34.69
C PRO A 684 2.46 -24.34 33.38
N ASP A 685 1.46 -24.01 32.58
CA ASP A 685 1.39 -24.41 31.16
C ASP A 685 1.13 -23.16 30.31
N HIS A 686 2.20 -22.39 30.12
CA HIS A 686 2.32 -21.40 29.04
C HIS A 686 3.40 -21.88 28.07
N GLY A 687 3.10 -23.01 27.42
CA GLY A 687 3.86 -23.51 26.28
C GLY A 687 3.43 -22.80 24.99
N ASN A 688 4.30 -21.94 24.47
CA ASN A 688 4.48 -21.63 23.05
C ASN A 688 3.23 -21.50 22.17
N GLN A 689 2.56 -20.34 22.22
CA GLN A 689 1.90 -19.83 21.00
C GLN A 689 2.97 -19.20 20.12
N ILE A 690 3.58 -20.02 19.26
CA ILE A 690 4.37 -19.53 18.13
C ILE A 690 3.42 -18.69 17.26
N LYS A 691 3.60 -17.37 17.28
CA LYS A 691 2.91 -16.44 16.37
C LYS A 691 3.03 -16.99 14.94
N ALA A 692 1.92 -17.05 14.22
CA ALA A 692 1.89 -17.52 12.83
C ALA A 692 3.01 -16.84 12.02
N LYS A 693 3.96 -17.64 11.52
CA LYS A 693 5.08 -17.16 10.70
C LYS A 693 4.52 -16.51 9.43
N GLY A 694 5.02 -15.32 9.07
CA GLY A 694 4.67 -14.65 7.82
C GLY A 694 5.00 -15.51 6.59
N SER A 695 4.28 -15.32 5.49
CA SER A 695 4.59 -15.99 4.21
C SER A 695 5.60 -15.14 3.42
N PRO A 696 6.62 -15.75 2.78
CA PRO A 696 7.69 -15.00 2.09
C PRO A 696 7.19 -14.18 0.88
N LEU A 697 6.17 -14.68 0.20
CA LEU A 697 5.47 -14.01 -0.88
C LEU A 697 3.97 -14.03 -0.57
N MET A 698 3.31 -12.90 -0.80
CA MET A 698 1.85 -12.78 -0.85
C MET A 698 1.45 -12.06 -2.14
N ILE A 699 0.47 -12.58 -2.86
CA ILE A 699 -0.11 -11.88 -4.02
C ILE A 699 -1.54 -11.47 -3.66
N GLN A 700 -1.81 -10.18 -3.80
CA GLN A 700 -3.11 -9.59 -3.51
C GLN A 700 -3.62 -8.86 -4.74
N GLY A 701 -4.90 -9.05 -5.06
CA GLY A 701 -5.55 -8.26 -6.08
C GLY A 701 -5.96 -6.88 -5.56
N PHE A 702 -5.87 -5.91 -6.44
CA PHE A 702 -6.11 -4.51 -6.18
C PHE A 702 -7.03 -3.95 -7.26
N ARG A 703 -8.02 -3.16 -6.84
CA ARG A 703 -8.90 -2.41 -7.72
C ARG A 703 -9.02 -0.98 -7.21
N SER A 704 -8.83 -0.03 -8.12
CA SER A 704 -9.19 1.38 -7.93
C SER A 704 -10.70 1.54 -7.80
N ASN A 705 -11.46 0.85 -8.65
CA ASN A 705 -12.91 0.87 -8.62
C ASN A 705 -13.46 -0.58 -8.68
N PRO A 706 -14.57 -0.92 -8.01
CA PRO A 706 -15.16 -2.26 -8.09
C PRO A 706 -15.45 -2.77 -9.51
N LYS A 707 -15.64 -1.86 -10.47
CA LYS A 707 -15.85 -2.14 -11.90
C LYS A 707 -14.56 -2.38 -12.69
N ASP A 708 -13.43 -1.93 -12.16
CA ASP A 708 -12.13 -2.07 -12.82
C ASP A 708 -11.67 -3.53 -12.80
N PRO A 709 -10.87 -3.93 -13.80
CA PRO A 709 -10.15 -5.20 -13.74
C PRO A 709 -9.16 -5.19 -12.57
N GLU A 710 -8.89 -6.38 -12.05
CA GLU A 710 -7.99 -6.55 -10.91
C GLU A 710 -6.52 -6.48 -11.33
N SER A 711 -5.83 -5.44 -10.86
CA SER A 711 -4.36 -5.38 -10.85
C SER A 711 -3.82 -6.24 -9.71
N HIS A 712 -2.55 -6.64 -9.75
CA HIS A 712 -1.99 -7.55 -8.75
C HIS A 712 -0.78 -6.91 -8.05
N ILE A 713 -0.73 -6.97 -6.73
CA ILE A 713 0.37 -6.52 -5.90
C ILE A 713 1.04 -7.73 -5.26
N LEU A 714 2.35 -7.86 -5.48
CA LEU A 714 3.22 -8.87 -4.90
C LEU A 714 3.94 -8.26 -3.70
N PHE A 715 3.67 -8.79 -2.51
CA PHE A 715 4.37 -8.41 -1.29
C PHE A 715 5.42 -9.46 -0.98
N PHE A 716 6.69 -9.05 -1.04
CA PHE A 716 7.81 -9.87 -0.59
C PHE A 716 8.18 -9.48 0.85
N ASP A 717 7.94 -10.37 1.81
CA ASP A 717 8.37 -10.19 3.18
C ASP A 717 9.78 -10.77 3.34
N ILE A 718 10.76 -9.87 3.46
CA ILE A 718 12.18 -10.24 3.47
C ILE A 718 12.55 -11.00 4.74
N GLU A 719 11.95 -10.66 5.88
CA GLU A 719 12.20 -11.35 7.14
C GLU A 719 11.63 -12.77 7.07
N ALA A 720 10.38 -12.92 6.62
CA ALA A 720 9.78 -14.23 6.43
C ALA A 720 10.58 -15.08 5.43
N LEU A 721 11.07 -14.48 4.35
CA LEU A 721 11.89 -15.16 3.34
C LEU A 721 13.22 -15.65 3.91
N ILE A 722 13.96 -14.82 4.64
CA ILE A 722 15.23 -15.22 5.27
C ILE A 722 14.98 -16.35 6.28
N VAL A 723 13.97 -16.21 7.14
CA VAL A 723 13.62 -17.23 8.13
C VAL A 723 13.25 -18.56 7.47
N GLN A 724 12.49 -18.52 6.38
CA GLN A 724 12.09 -19.72 5.62
C GLN A 724 13.29 -20.37 4.94
N LEU A 725 14.16 -19.59 4.27
CA LEU A 725 15.38 -20.10 3.62
C LEU A 725 16.30 -20.80 4.60
N LEU A 726 16.57 -20.16 5.75
CA LEU A 726 17.39 -20.74 6.81
C LEU A 726 16.73 -21.97 7.44
N SER A 727 15.41 -21.93 7.64
CA SER A 727 14.66 -23.10 8.16
C SER A 727 14.73 -24.30 7.21
N ASP A 728 14.58 -24.06 5.91
CA ASP A 728 14.68 -25.10 4.87
C ASP A 728 16.11 -25.67 4.81
N GLU A 729 17.13 -24.82 4.98
CA GLU A 729 18.52 -25.26 5.05
C GLU A 729 18.81 -26.10 6.30
N TYR A 730 18.43 -25.62 7.50
CA TYR A 730 18.63 -26.36 8.74
C TYR A 730 17.88 -27.70 8.75
N GLY A 731 16.69 -27.73 8.14
CA GLY A 731 15.93 -28.96 7.94
C GLY A 731 16.61 -29.98 7.01
N ALA A 732 17.47 -29.51 6.10
CA ALA A 732 18.23 -30.34 5.17
C ALA A 732 19.61 -30.78 5.71
N MET A 733 20.10 -30.19 6.81
CA MET A 733 21.40 -30.51 7.38
C MET A 733 21.40 -31.80 8.21
N SER A 734 22.53 -32.52 8.20
CA SER A 734 22.73 -33.68 9.07
C SER A 734 22.94 -33.25 10.53
N PRO A 735 22.58 -34.10 11.52
CA PRO A 735 22.83 -33.80 12.94
C PRO A 735 24.30 -33.46 13.26
N GLY A 736 25.26 -34.14 12.64
CA GLY A 736 26.70 -33.83 12.84
C GLY A 736 27.12 -32.49 12.23
N SER A 737 26.45 -32.04 11.17
CA SER A 737 26.66 -30.71 10.58
C SER A 737 26.10 -29.59 11.46
N LEU A 738 24.95 -29.83 12.11
CA LEU A 738 24.34 -28.89 13.05
C LEU A 738 25.18 -28.74 14.33
N GLU A 739 25.80 -29.83 14.81
CA GLU A 739 26.75 -29.80 15.93
C GLU A 739 28.04 -29.03 15.57
N ALA A 740 28.59 -29.26 14.37
CA ALA A 740 29.78 -28.55 13.90
C ALA A 740 29.56 -27.03 13.72
N GLN A 741 28.32 -26.61 13.43
CA GLN A 741 27.91 -25.20 13.38
C GLN A 741 27.50 -24.63 14.75
N GLY A 742 27.54 -25.42 15.82
CA GLY A 742 27.19 -24.98 17.18
C GLY A 742 25.71 -24.68 17.40
N LEU A 743 24.83 -25.14 16.50
CA LEU A 743 23.38 -24.89 16.54
C LEU A 743 22.64 -25.86 17.47
N ILE A 744 23.26 -26.99 17.82
CA ILE A 744 22.79 -27.95 18.81
C ILE A 744 23.94 -28.38 19.72
N SER A 745 23.67 -28.58 21.01
CA SER A 745 24.64 -29.22 21.91
C SER A 745 24.46 -30.74 21.90
N ALA A 746 25.57 -31.49 21.90
CA ALA A 746 25.54 -32.96 21.98
C ALA A 746 24.74 -33.48 23.19
N ALA A 747 24.65 -32.68 24.26
CA ALA A 747 23.89 -32.98 25.47
C ALA A 747 22.36 -32.84 25.29
N GLU A 748 21.90 -31.93 24.42
CA GLU A 748 20.47 -31.75 24.11
C GLU A 748 19.97 -32.80 23.14
N TYR A 749 20.78 -33.18 22.13
CA TYR A 749 20.45 -34.28 21.23
C TYR A 749 20.35 -35.60 22.00
N GLN A 750 21.27 -35.87 22.95
CA GLN A 750 21.17 -37.04 23.83
C GLN A 750 19.93 -37.00 24.74
N LYS A 751 19.49 -35.83 25.21
CA LYS A 751 18.23 -35.69 25.98
C LYS A 751 16.99 -35.95 25.11
N VAL A 752 16.94 -35.44 23.88
CA VAL A 752 15.81 -35.65 22.96
C VAL A 752 15.78 -37.08 22.43
N ALA A 753 16.95 -37.68 22.17
CA ALA A 753 17.10 -39.10 21.84
C ALA A 753 16.69 -40.00 23.03
N ALA A 754 17.01 -39.60 24.27
CA ALA A 754 16.56 -40.30 25.49
C ALA A 754 15.04 -40.14 25.74
N LEU A 755 14.41 -39.07 25.27
CA LEU A 755 12.96 -38.83 25.34
C LEU A 755 12.17 -39.55 24.24
N THR A 756 12.79 -39.84 23.09
CA THR A 756 12.19 -40.57 21.96
C THR A 756 12.49 -42.07 21.98
N GLN A 757 13.48 -42.51 22.76
CA GLN A 757 13.62 -43.92 23.12
C GLN A 757 12.50 -44.29 24.11
N SER A 758 11.65 -45.22 23.68
CA SER A 758 10.56 -45.79 24.48
C SER A 758 11.02 -46.08 25.91
N ALA A 759 10.44 -45.36 26.87
CA ALA A 759 10.65 -45.56 28.30
C ALA A 759 10.11 -46.94 28.75
N SER A 760 10.88 -48.01 28.52
CA SER A 760 10.81 -49.27 29.28
C SER A 760 11.93 -50.22 28.82
N PRO A 761 12.93 -50.52 29.67
CA PRO A 761 13.93 -51.56 29.40
C PRO A 761 13.32 -52.95 29.13
N ASP A 762 12.11 -53.22 29.63
CA ASP A 762 11.38 -54.48 29.43
C ASP A 762 10.75 -54.60 28.04
N ALA A 763 10.40 -53.48 27.39
CA ALA A 763 9.86 -53.49 26.03
C ALA A 763 10.95 -53.85 25.00
N HIS A 764 12.17 -53.34 25.19
CA HIS A 764 13.30 -53.64 24.31
C HIS A 764 13.73 -55.11 24.40
N LYS A 765 13.75 -55.69 25.61
CA LYS A 765 14.06 -57.12 25.80
C LYS A 765 13.00 -58.02 25.18
N LYS A 766 11.71 -57.67 25.27
CA LYS A 766 10.61 -58.42 24.63
C LYS A 766 10.61 -58.31 23.11
N ILE A 767 10.98 -57.16 22.55
CA ILE A 767 11.07 -56.95 21.10
C ILE A 767 12.29 -57.70 20.54
N VAL A 768 13.44 -57.68 21.22
CA VAL A 768 14.63 -58.44 20.83
C VAL A 768 14.40 -59.96 20.96
N ASP A 769 13.73 -60.43 22.02
CA ASP A 769 13.34 -61.84 22.16
C ASP A 769 12.30 -62.26 21.11
N PHE A 770 11.42 -61.35 20.67
CA PHE A 770 10.45 -61.59 19.61
C PHE A 770 11.13 -61.67 18.23
N PHE A 771 12.04 -60.74 17.90
CA PHE A 771 12.82 -60.79 16.66
C PHE A 771 13.82 -61.96 16.63
N GLY A 772 14.37 -62.37 17.77
CA GLY A 772 15.15 -63.60 17.91
C GLY A 772 14.33 -64.84 17.58
N ARG A 773 13.13 -64.98 18.17
CA ARG A 773 12.21 -66.11 17.89
C ARG A 773 11.66 -66.12 16.46
N VAL A 774 11.50 -64.95 15.83
CA VAL A 774 11.08 -64.84 14.42
C VAL A 774 12.25 -65.19 13.48
N LYS A 775 13.48 -64.81 13.84
CA LYS A 775 14.70 -65.17 13.10
C LYS A 775 15.01 -66.67 13.19
N ASP A 776 14.82 -67.28 14.36
CA ASP A 776 14.99 -68.72 14.54
C ASP A 776 13.90 -69.52 13.80
N LYS A 777 12.64 -69.05 13.83
CA LYS A 777 11.56 -69.64 13.01
C LYS A 777 11.74 -69.44 11.51
N ALA A 778 12.31 -68.32 11.07
CA ALA A 778 12.63 -68.08 9.66
C ALA A 778 13.79 -68.98 9.19
N GLY A 779 14.79 -69.19 10.05
CA GLY A 779 15.90 -70.12 9.80
C GLY A 779 15.45 -71.58 9.70
N ASP A 780 14.52 -72.01 10.57
CA ASP A 780 13.93 -73.35 10.50
C ASP A 780 13.03 -73.54 9.27
N VAL A 781 12.28 -72.51 8.86
CA VAL A 781 11.48 -72.53 7.63
C VAL A 781 12.38 -72.54 6.38
N GLU A 782 13.51 -71.83 6.39
CA GLU A 782 14.49 -71.85 5.31
C GLU A 782 15.20 -73.20 5.20
N ARG A 783 15.44 -73.88 6.33
CA ARG A 783 16.00 -75.24 6.38
C ARG A 783 15.02 -76.31 5.89
N ILE A 784 13.73 -76.18 6.23
CA ILE A 784 12.63 -77.04 5.75
C ILE A 784 12.34 -76.82 4.25
N LEU A 785 12.47 -75.58 3.76
CA LEU A 785 12.35 -75.26 2.34
C LEU A 785 13.55 -75.79 1.52
N LYS A 786 14.76 -75.79 2.08
CA LYS A 786 15.95 -76.40 1.46
C LYS A 786 15.94 -77.93 1.45
N GLU A 787 15.32 -78.60 2.44
CA GLU A 787 15.14 -80.06 2.43
C GLU A 787 14.04 -80.54 1.47
N LYS A 788 13.01 -79.72 1.21
CA LYS A 788 11.92 -80.05 0.27
C LYS A 788 12.26 -79.86 -1.20
N ASP A 789 13.43 -79.31 -1.53
CA ASP A 789 13.85 -79.02 -2.90
C ASP A 789 14.41 -80.24 -3.67
N ARG A 790 14.26 -81.45 -3.14
CA ARG A 790 14.74 -82.68 -3.80
C ARG A 790 13.74 -83.33 -4.76
N HIS A 791 12.51 -82.82 -4.90
CA HIS A 791 11.47 -83.46 -5.73
C HIS A 791 10.62 -82.47 -6.55
N GLY A 792 11.22 -81.52 -7.27
CA GLY A 792 10.68 -80.98 -8.53
C GLY A 792 9.24 -80.45 -8.55
N ILE A 793 8.84 -79.57 -7.63
CA ILE A 793 7.49 -78.98 -7.58
C ILE A 793 7.46 -77.47 -7.97
N LEU A 794 8.58 -76.85 -8.34
CA LEU A 794 8.62 -75.44 -8.76
C LEU A 794 8.20 -75.19 -10.21
N ALA A 795 8.14 -76.24 -11.06
CA ALA A 795 7.71 -76.10 -12.45
C ALA A 795 6.19 -75.91 -12.60
N LYS A 796 5.37 -76.43 -11.67
CA LYS A 796 3.89 -76.34 -11.72
C LYS A 796 3.30 -75.05 -11.13
N MET A 797 4.08 -74.28 -10.37
CA MET A 797 3.58 -73.04 -9.75
C MET A 797 3.77 -71.81 -10.65
N LYS A 798 4.69 -71.87 -11.62
CA LYS A 798 4.91 -70.82 -12.62
C LYS A 798 3.78 -70.75 -13.66
N GLU A 799 3.16 -71.89 -13.96
CA GLU A 799 2.05 -72.02 -14.92
C GLU A 799 0.70 -71.49 -14.36
N GLY A 800 0.56 -71.44 -13.02
CA GLY A 800 -0.63 -70.90 -12.36
C GLY A 800 -0.70 -69.37 -12.31
N ALA A 801 0.45 -68.68 -12.37
CA ALA A 801 0.52 -67.22 -12.27
C ALA A 801 0.23 -66.53 -13.61
N GLU A 802 0.52 -67.18 -14.74
CA GLU A 802 0.26 -66.64 -16.09
C GLU A 802 -1.24 -66.71 -16.47
N ASN A 803 -1.99 -67.68 -15.93
CA ASN A 803 -3.43 -67.84 -16.17
C ASN A 803 -4.33 -66.86 -15.38
N VAL A 804 -3.79 -66.16 -14.39
CA VAL A 804 -4.52 -65.13 -13.61
C VAL A 804 -4.45 -63.77 -14.32
N HIS A 805 -3.38 -63.51 -15.06
CA HIS A 805 -3.17 -62.27 -15.79
C HIS A 805 -4.09 -62.16 -17.03
N THR A 806 -4.36 -63.28 -17.71
CA THR A 806 -5.29 -63.37 -18.86
C THR A 806 -6.77 -63.23 -18.46
N LYS A 807 -7.15 -63.63 -17.23
CA LYS A 807 -8.52 -63.45 -16.72
C LYS A 807 -8.84 -62.06 -16.20
N LEU A 808 -7.83 -61.30 -15.76
CA LEU A 808 -7.98 -59.89 -15.34
C LEU A 808 -8.13 -58.95 -16.54
N GLN A 809 -7.50 -59.28 -17.66
CA GLN A 809 -7.56 -58.47 -18.88
C GLN A 809 -8.90 -58.65 -19.63
N ALA A 810 -9.49 -59.85 -19.63
CA ALA A 810 -10.81 -60.11 -20.23
C ALA A 810 -12.00 -59.47 -19.47
N LYS A 811 -11.79 -58.98 -18.23
CA LYS A 811 -12.84 -58.34 -17.42
C LYS A 811 -12.88 -56.82 -17.61
N ALA A 812 -11.78 -56.21 -18.07
CA ALA A 812 -11.69 -54.79 -18.39
C ALA A 812 -12.43 -54.41 -19.69
N GLU A 813 -12.67 -55.37 -20.59
CA GLU A 813 -13.38 -55.16 -21.87
C GLU A 813 -14.91 -55.26 -21.76
N SER A 814 -15.45 -55.50 -20.55
CA SER A 814 -16.91 -55.58 -20.31
C SER A 814 -17.56 -54.26 -19.88
N VAL A 815 -16.79 -53.18 -19.72
CA VAL A 815 -17.28 -51.86 -19.27
C VAL A 815 -16.91 -50.82 -20.33
N GLY A 816 -17.78 -50.71 -21.34
CA GLY A 816 -17.48 -50.02 -22.60
C GLY A 816 -17.29 -48.50 -22.51
N LEU A 817 -16.21 -48.02 -23.13
CA LEU A 817 -16.04 -46.68 -23.70
C LEU A 817 -15.20 -46.83 -24.98
N LYS A 818 -15.81 -46.54 -26.14
CA LYS A 818 -15.17 -46.53 -27.47
C LYS A 818 -14.74 -45.10 -27.83
N PRO A 819 -13.58 -44.89 -28.48
CA PRO A 819 -13.36 -43.77 -29.39
C PRO A 819 -13.61 -44.23 -30.84
N SER A 820 -14.29 -43.38 -31.61
CA SER A 820 -14.71 -43.57 -33.00
C SER A 820 -13.56 -43.57 -34.00
N THR A 821 -13.66 -44.45 -34.99
CA THR A 821 -12.84 -44.58 -36.20
C THR A 821 -13.25 -43.59 -37.29
N PHE A 822 -12.27 -43.04 -38.03
CA PHE A 822 -12.42 -42.73 -39.45
C PHE A 822 -11.14 -43.11 -40.21
N ASP A 823 -11.33 -43.90 -41.26
CA ASP A 823 -10.34 -44.52 -42.13
C ASP A 823 -9.72 -43.54 -43.16
N GLY A 824 -8.48 -43.84 -43.57
CA GLY A 824 -7.86 -43.26 -44.77
C GLY A 824 -6.41 -43.70 -45.01
N LYS A 825 -6.22 -44.71 -45.89
CA LYS A 825 -4.98 -45.22 -46.53
C LYS A 825 -4.01 -44.08 -46.96
N GLY A 826 -2.69 -44.21 -47.08
CA GLY A 826 -1.68 -45.27 -47.00
C GLY A 826 -0.33 -44.70 -47.52
N GLU A 827 0.75 -45.46 -47.36
CA GLU A 827 2.10 -45.33 -47.95
C GLU A 827 3.29 -44.80 -47.10
N ASN A 828 4.25 -45.73 -46.96
CA ASN A 828 5.71 -45.67 -46.90
C ASN A 828 6.49 -44.99 -45.76
N TRP A 829 7.39 -45.81 -45.22
CA TRP A 829 8.36 -45.58 -44.17
C TRP A 829 9.41 -44.49 -44.47
N SER A 830 9.74 -43.69 -43.45
CA SER A 830 11.13 -43.40 -43.09
C SER A 830 11.26 -43.00 -41.61
N ASN A 831 12.25 -43.62 -40.94
CA ASN A 831 12.69 -43.48 -39.56
C ASN A 831 12.65 -42.05 -38.96
N SER A 832 11.90 -41.88 -37.86
CA SER A 832 12.20 -40.90 -36.79
C SER A 832 11.17 -41.06 -35.65
N ASP A 833 11.29 -42.09 -34.81
CA ASP A 833 10.44 -42.17 -33.60
C ASP A 833 11.09 -42.95 -32.44
N ALA A 834 12.35 -42.60 -32.13
CA ALA A 834 13.01 -43.02 -30.89
C ALA A 834 12.91 -41.96 -29.77
N ALA A 835 12.17 -40.87 -29.97
CA ALA A 835 12.14 -39.73 -29.04
C ALA A 835 10.81 -39.52 -28.28
N LYS A 836 9.77 -40.35 -28.49
CA LYS A 836 8.43 -40.10 -27.89
C LYS A 836 7.97 -41.08 -26.81
N ASN A 837 8.78 -42.06 -26.40
CA ASN A 837 8.35 -43.07 -25.41
C ASN A 837 8.98 -42.97 -24.01
N ASN A 838 9.67 -41.88 -23.67
CA ASN A 838 10.19 -41.67 -22.30
C ASN A 838 9.33 -40.76 -21.40
N LEU A 839 8.17 -40.28 -21.87
CA LEU A 839 7.27 -39.45 -21.06
C LEU A 839 6.08 -40.24 -20.50
N LYS A 840 6.33 -41.37 -19.84
CA LYS A 840 5.29 -42.06 -19.04
C LYS A 840 5.85 -43.04 -18.01
N ARG A 841 6.85 -42.60 -17.25
CA ARG A 841 7.19 -43.18 -15.93
C ARG A 841 8.20 -42.28 -15.22
N ASN A 842 7.72 -41.27 -14.52
CA ASN A 842 8.46 -40.61 -13.44
C ASN A 842 7.43 -40.17 -12.39
N GLY A 843 7.21 -41.05 -11.41
CA GLY A 843 6.62 -40.66 -10.14
C GLY A 843 7.68 -39.95 -9.31
N ALA A 844 7.26 -38.91 -8.57
CA ALA A 844 8.08 -38.01 -7.76
C ALA A 844 9.05 -37.11 -8.56
N PHE A 845 8.51 -36.03 -9.13
CA PHE A 845 9.31 -34.85 -9.41
C PHE A 845 9.85 -34.31 -8.08
N SER A 846 11.18 -34.13 -8.00
CA SER A 846 11.82 -33.27 -7.00
C SER A 846 11.28 -31.86 -7.20
N GLU A 847 10.32 -31.42 -6.38
CA GLU A 847 9.83 -30.04 -6.42
C GLU A 847 11.02 -29.09 -6.18
N PRO A 848 11.29 -28.12 -7.08
CA PRO A 848 12.26 -27.07 -6.79
C PRO A 848 11.83 -26.36 -5.51
N ASN A 849 12.79 -25.97 -4.66
CA ASN A 849 12.49 -25.29 -3.40
C ASN A 849 11.78 -23.95 -3.71
N ALA A 850 10.45 -23.90 -3.53
CA ALA A 850 9.62 -22.74 -3.86
C ALA A 850 10.13 -21.45 -3.16
N THR A 851 10.70 -21.58 -1.97
CA THR A 851 11.32 -20.46 -1.23
C THR A 851 12.51 -19.87 -2.00
N MET A 852 13.33 -20.72 -2.63
CA MET A 852 14.47 -20.29 -3.44
C MET A 852 14.02 -19.57 -4.71
N GLU A 853 12.97 -20.06 -5.39
CA GLU A 853 12.40 -19.37 -6.56
C GLU A 853 11.91 -17.96 -6.20
N VAL A 854 11.27 -17.80 -5.04
CA VAL A 854 10.84 -16.48 -4.54
C VAL A 854 12.05 -15.55 -4.32
N ALA A 855 13.12 -16.05 -3.71
CA ALA A 855 14.35 -15.28 -3.51
C ALA A 855 15.01 -14.87 -4.83
N GLN A 856 15.10 -15.79 -5.79
CA GLN A 856 15.65 -15.53 -7.12
C GLN A 856 14.81 -14.53 -7.90
N LEU A 857 13.48 -14.67 -7.87
CA LEU A 857 12.55 -13.72 -8.48
C LEU A 857 12.77 -12.31 -7.92
N LEU A 858 12.79 -12.17 -6.59
CA LEU A 858 12.99 -10.87 -5.97
C LEU A 858 14.36 -10.26 -6.30
N LEU A 859 15.44 -11.02 -6.18
CA LEU A 859 16.79 -10.55 -6.47
C LEU A 859 16.96 -10.18 -7.95
N SER A 860 16.35 -10.94 -8.85
CA SER A 860 16.31 -10.65 -10.28
C SER A 860 15.66 -9.30 -10.59
N LEU A 861 14.58 -8.95 -9.85
CA LEU A 861 13.85 -7.70 -10.02
C LEU A 861 14.53 -6.48 -9.38
N LEU A 862 15.35 -6.69 -8.33
CA LEU A 862 16.03 -5.62 -7.59
C LEU A 862 17.48 -5.36 -8.03
N HIS A 863 18.12 -6.33 -8.70
CA HIS A 863 19.52 -6.19 -9.12
C HIS A 863 19.71 -5.07 -10.16
N ALA A 864 20.82 -4.34 -10.04
CA ALA A 864 21.16 -3.21 -10.91
C ALA A 864 21.79 -3.68 -12.24
N TRP A 865 21.00 -4.39 -13.04
CA TRP A 865 21.44 -4.94 -14.33
C TRP A 865 21.98 -3.85 -15.27
N GLY A 866 23.06 -4.16 -16.00
CA GLY A 866 23.71 -3.23 -16.91
C GLY A 866 24.76 -2.32 -16.27
N MET A 867 24.87 -2.30 -14.93
CA MET A 867 25.89 -1.53 -14.21
C MET A 867 27.26 -2.19 -14.17
N ASP A 868 27.28 -3.52 -14.21
CA ASP A 868 28.50 -4.33 -14.20
C ASP A 868 28.31 -5.55 -15.08
N PRO A 869 28.72 -5.49 -16.36
CA PRO A 869 28.53 -6.59 -17.31
C PRO A 869 29.22 -7.90 -16.90
N ASP A 870 30.26 -7.84 -16.07
CA ASP A 870 30.96 -9.02 -15.58
C ASP A 870 30.16 -9.69 -14.46
N LEU A 871 29.64 -8.90 -13.54
CA LEU A 871 28.75 -9.40 -12.50
C LEU A 871 27.41 -9.90 -13.07
N ASP A 872 26.84 -9.22 -14.06
CA ASP A 872 25.63 -9.66 -14.75
C ASP A 872 25.80 -11.10 -15.30
N ARG A 873 26.96 -11.40 -15.91
CA ARG A 873 27.29 -12.75 -16.42
C ARG A 873 27.39 -13.79 -15.30
N VAL A 874 27.91 -13.41 -14.13
CA VAL A 874 27.95 -14.28 -12.95
C VAL A 874 26.53 -14.51 -12.41
N CYS A 875 25.69 -13.48 -12.39
CA CYS A 875 24.30 -13.57 -11.94
C CYS A 875 23.48 -14.53 -12.81
N GLU A 876 23.59 -14.42 -14.14
CA GLU A 876 22.90 -15.33 -15.08
C GLU A 876 23.48 -16.74 -15.07
N GLY A 877 24.80 -16.88 -15.15
CA GLY A 877 25.44 -18.17 -15.35
C GLY A 877 25.59 -19.01 -14.09
N LYS A 878 25.86 -18.39 -12.93
CA LYS A 878 26.21 -19.08 -11.68
C LYS A 878 25.16 -18.95 -10.58
N LEU A 879 24.50 -17.79 -10.47
CA LEU A 879 23.49 -17.54 -9.43
C LEU A 879 22.05 -17.90 -9.88
N GLY A 880 21.84 -18.10 -11.18
CA GLY A 880 20.54 -18.45 -11.74
C GLY A 880 19.53 -17.29 -11.70
N LEU A 881 19.99 -16.04 -11.64
CA LEU A 881 19.14 -14.87 -11.73
C LEU A 881 18.78 -14.57 -13.19
N LEU A 882 17.61 -13.98 -13.40
CA LEU A 882 17.08 -13.68 -14.74
C LEU A 882 16.94 -12.16 -14.93
N ARG A 883 17.19 -11.67 -16.14
CA ARG A 883 17.10 -10.23 -16.43
C ARG A 883 15.64 -9.80 -16.59
N PRO A 884 15.22 -8.65 -16.04
CA PRO A 884 13.93 -8.05 -16.37
C PRO A 884 13.83 -7.67 -17.85
N MET A 885 12.68 -7.91 -18.47
CA MET A 885 12.35 -7.44 -19.83
C MET A 885 11.45 -6.21 -19.84
N VAL A 886 10.84 -5.90 -18.69
CA VAL A 886 9.88 -4.81 -18.54
C VAL A 886 10.30 -3.99 -17.33
N PRO A 887 10.22 -2.64 -17.38
CA PRO A 887 10.52 -1.86 -16.19
C PRO A 887 9.46 -2.10 -15.11
N VAL A 888 9.92 -2.39 -13.90
CA VAL A 888 9.10 -2.84 -12.78
C VAL A 888 8.42 -1.65 -12.10
N SER A 889 7.14 -1.82 -11.76
CA SER A 889 6.41 -0.84 -10.95
C SER A 889 6.50 -1.21 -9.47
N PHE A 890 7.25 -0.43 -8.70
CA PHE A 890 7.44 -0.66 -7.26
C PHE A 890 6.38 0.05 -6.41
N GLY A 891 6.18 -0.43 -5.18
CA GLY A 891 5.35 0.24 -4.18
C GLY A 891 6.12 0.60 -2.91
N VAL A 892 5.58 1.55 -2.15
CA VAL A 892 6.06 1.91 -0.81
C VAL A 892 4.93 1.65 0.19
N LEU A 893 5.20 0.81 1.19
CA LEU A 893 4.29 0.58 2.31
C LEU A 893 4.64 1.54 3.46
N SER A 894 3.63 2.25 3.95
CA SER A 894 3.69 3.16 5.09
C SER A 894 3.02 2.54 6.32
N LYS A 895 3.14 3.19 7.48
CA LYS A 895 2.47 2.75 8.71
C LYS A 895 0.95 2.68 8.49
N GLY A 896 0.27 1.69 9.08
CA GLY A 896 -1.18 1.56 9.01
C GLY A 896 -1.74 0.95 7.72
N GLY A 897 -0.89 0.41 6.84
CA GLY A 897 -1.33 -0.23 5.59
C GLY A 897 -1.49 0.73 4.40
N TYR A 898 -1.15 2.01 4.58
CA TYR A 898 -1.16 3.02 3.52
C TYR A 898 -0.05 2.72 2.50
N MET A 899 -0.34 2.89 1.22
CA MET A 899 0.57 2.52 0.14
C MET A 899 0.72 3.64 -0.89
N SER A 900 1.90 3.70 -1.51
CA SER A 900 2.13 4.43 -2.76
C SER A 900 2.54 3.43 -3.82
N LEU A 901 1.81 3.38 -4.93
CA LEU A 901 2.00 2.43 -6.01
C LEU A 901 2.46 3.18 -7.27
N LEU A 902 3.66 2.89 -7.76
CA LEU A 902 4.20 3.54 -8.94
C LEU A 902 3.42 3.13 -10.20
N LEU A 903 3.06 4.09 -11.05
CA LEU A 903 2.34 3.83 -12.30
C LEU A 903 3.33 3.63 -13.46
N PRO A 904 3.12 2.71 -14.42
CA PRO A 904 4.08 2.41 -15.49
C PRO A 904 4.40 3.61 -16.41
N THR A 905 3.57 4.66 -16.38
CA THR A 905 3.67 5.85 -17.25
C THR A 905 4.94 6.68 -17.07
N TRP A 906 5.62 6.62 -15.92
CA TRP A 906 6.88 7.36 -15.70
C TRP A 906 8.02 6.86 -16.62
N GLN A 907 7.92 5.64 -17.14
CA GLN A 907 8.92 5.00 -18.01
C GLN A 907 9.14 5.75 -19.33
N THR A 908 8.12 6.46 -19.82
CA THR A 908 8.16 7.20 -21.09
C THR A 908 9.18 8.35 -21.12
N GLN A 909 9.74 8.74 -19.97
CA GLN A 909 10.77 9.77 -19.86
C GLN A 909 12.21 9.23 -20.05
N LEU A 910 12.37 7.91 -20.23
CA LEU A 910 13.68 7.23 -20.28
C LEU A 910 14.25 7.04 -21.69
N GLU A 911 13.83 7.79 -22.71
CA GLU A 911 14.27 7.51 -24.10
C GLU A 911 15.80 7.40 -24.21
N PRO A 912 16.33 6.22 -24.60
CA PRO A 912 17.77 5.94 -24.56
C PRO A 912 18.47 6.59 -25.75
N VAL A 913 19.42 7.50 -25.47
CA VAL A 913 20.26 8.14 -26.48
C VAL A 913 21.58 7.36 -26.63
N GLY A 914 21.72 6.61 -27.72
CA GLY A 914 23.03 6.24 -28.28
C GLY A 914 23.82 5.10 -27.62
N GLU A 915 23.19 4.15 -26.93
CA GLU A 915 23.89 2.97 -26.39
C GLU A 915 24.23 1.92 -27.48
N PRO A 916 25.39 1.23 -27.40
CA PRO A 916 25.77 0.18 -28.33
C PRO A 916 24.87 -1.06 -28.20
N ALA A 917 24.51 -1.66 -29.33
CA ALA A 917 23.62 -2.82 -29.38
C ALA A 917 24.23 -4.05 -28.72
N THR A 918 23.50 -4.67 -27.80
CA THR A 918 23.89 -5.93 -27.14
C THR A 918 23.56 -7.17 -27.96
N GLN A 919 24.12 -8.32 -27.56
CA GLN A 919 23.83 -9.63 -28.18
C GLN A 919 22.35 -10.03 -28.06
N LEU A 920 21.64 -9.54 -27.03
CA LEU A 920 20.22 -9.80 -26.82
C LEU A 920 19.35 -9.02 -27.83
N GLU A 921 19.73 -7.78 -28.14
CA GLU A 921 19.03 -6.93 -29.12
C GLU A 921 19.01 -7.53 -30.53
N GLN A 922 20.02 -8.33 -30.89
CA GLN A 922 20.10 -8.98 -32.20
C GLN A 922 19.11 -10.14 -32.38
N ARG A 923 18.57 -10.69 -31.28
CA ARG A 923 17.67 -11.85 -31.27
C ARG A 923 16.20 -11.47 -31.10
N LEU A 924 15.91 -10.22 -30.73
CA LEU A 924 14.57 -9.74 -30.40
C LEU A 924 13.92 -9.01 -31.59
N PRO A 925 12.59 -9.11 -31.76
CA PRO A 925 11.81 -8.22 -32.62
C PRO A 925 12.01 -6.74 -32.26
N ALA A 926 11.88 -5.84 -33.23
CA ALA A 926 12.15 -4.40 -33.06
C ALA A 926 11.39 -3.73 -31.90
N GLU A 927 10.15 -4.17 -31.62
CA GLU A 927 9.36 -3.65 -30.50
C GLU A 927 9.95 -4.07 -29.13
N LEU A 928 10.35 -5.34 -29.00
CA LEU A 928 10.99 -5.85 -27.78
C LEU A 928 12.39 -5.28 -27.57
N VAL A 929 13.10 -4.89 -28.65
CA VAL A 929 14.37 -4.17 -28.55
C VAL A 929 14.21 -2.82 -27.85
N ARG A 930 13.15 -2.06 -28.19
CA ARG A 930 12.87 -0.77 -27.54
C ARG A 930 12.59 -0.94 -26.06
N GLN A 931 11.78 -1.95 -25.72
CA GLN A 931 11.39 -2.28 -24.36
C GLN A 931 12.58 -2.77 -23.51
N GLU A 932 13.47 -3.56 -24.10
CA GLU A 932 14.70 -4.03 -23.45
C GLU A 932 15.61 -2.85 -23.10
N ARG A 933 15.83 -1.91 -24.02
CA ARG A 933 16.63 -0.70 -23.76
C ARG A 933 16.06 0.17 -22.64
N LEU A 934 14.74 0.38 -22.63
CA LEU A 934 14.06 1.10 -21.55
C LEU A 934 14.24 0.38 -20.21
N THR A 935 14.15 -0.94 -20.20
CA THR A 935 14.31 -1.76 -18.99
C THR A 935 15.73 -1.71 -18.47
N ARG A 936 16.73 -1.80 -19.35
CA ARG A 936 18.15 -1.65 -18.98
C ARG A 936 18.44 -0.27 -18.39
N ALA A 937 17.97 0.79 -19.05
CA ALA A 937 18.12 2.16 -18.53
C ALA A 937 17.46 2.33 -17.15
N PHE A 938 16.33 1.64 -16.93
CA PHE A 938 15.67 1.62 -15.64
C PHE A 938 16.48 0.90 -14.56
N THR A 939 16.87 -0.36 -14.77
CA THR A 939 17.57 -1.19 -13.77
C THR A 939 18.94 -0.62 -13.43
N ALA A 940 19.63 -0.05 -14.41
CA ALA A 940 20.95 0.53 -14.21
C ALA A 940 20.89 1.85 -13.43
N ARG A 941 19.94 2.72 -13.81
CA ARG A 941 19.93 4.12 -13.35
C ARG A 941 18.61 4.54 -12.71
N ALA A 942 17.53 4.58 -13.48
CA ALA A 942 16.33 5.32 -13.06
C ALA A 942 15.65 4.74 -11.82
N HIS A 943 15.75 3.43 -11.59
CA HIS A 943 15.28 2.74 -10.36
C HIS A 943 15.78 3.43 -9.09
N TRP A 944 17.04 3.87 -9.09
CA TRP A 944 17.73 4.47 -7.95
C TRP A 944 17.54 6.00 -7.86
N GLU A 945 16.83 6.61 -8.82
CA GLU A 945 16.51 8.05 -8.87
C GLU A 945 15.09 8.35 -8.37
N LEU A 946 14.23 7.33 -8.25
CA LEU A 946 12.78 7.46 -7.99
C LEU A 946 12.42 7.97 -6.59
N SER A 947 12.97 7.35 -5.54
CA SER A 947 12.63 7.64 -4.14
C SER A 947 13.74 7.19 -3.20
N THR A 948 14.01 8.00 -2.16
CA THR A 948 15.01 7.65 -1.13
C THR A 948 14.56 6.45 -0.30
N THR A 949 13.26 6.34 -0.09
CA THR A 949 12.64 5.23 0.62
C THR A 949 12.77 3.91 -0.14
N LEU A 950 12.45 3.91 -1.44
CA LEU A 950 12.58 2.71 -2.28
C LEU A 950 14.04 2.22 -2.30
N THR A 951 14.98 3.12 -2.58
CA THR A 951 16.42 2.80 -2.57
C THR A 951 16.84 2.19 -1.23
N SER A 952 16.42 2.77 -0.11
CA SER A 952 16.74 2.26 1.23
C SER A 952 16.23 0.84 1.45
N ASN A 953 14.97 0.56 1.11
CA ASN A 953 14.36 -0.77 1.28
C ASN A 953 14.99 -1.81 0.36
N HIS A 954 15.22 -1.47 -0.91
CA HIS A 954 15.75 -2.39 -1.90
C HIS A 954 17.21 -2.75 -1.61
N LEU A 955 18.06 -1.79 -1.26
CA LEU A 955 19.45 -2.07 -0.88
C LEU A 955 19.52 -2.95 0.36
N LEU A 956 18.69 -2.66 1.37
CA LEU A 956 18.61 -3.48 2.57
C LEU A 956 18.18 -4.92 2.27
N ALA A 957 17.17 -5.09 1.41
CA ALA A 957 16.67 -6.40 1.01
C ALA A 957 17.74 -7.20 0.22
N VAL A 958 18.37 -6.57 -0.77
CA VAL A 958 19.39 -7.20 -1.61
C VAL A 958 20.61 -7.63 -0.79
N VAL A 959 21.15 -6.74 0.06
CA VAL A 959 22.32 -7.05 0.88
C VAL A 959 22.01 -8.13 1.92
N ALA A 960 20.86 -8.06 2.60
CA ALA A 960 20.47 -9.07 3.58
C ALA A 960 20.29 -10.45 2.94
N LEU A 961 19.59 -10.54 1.81
CA LEU A 961 19.38 -11.80 1.10
C LEU A 961 20.68 -12.36 0.50
N ALA A 962 21.53 -11.51 -0.08
CA ALA A 962 22.82 -11.94 -0.61
C ALA A 962 23.74 -12.49 0.49
N ASN A 963 23.80 -11.84 1.66
CA ASN A 963 24.54 -12.34 2.82
C ASN A 963 23.98 -13.68 3.32
N THR A 964 22.65 -13.82 3.36
CA THR A 964 21.98 -15.08 3.72
C THR A 964 22.36 -16.18 2.72
N LEU A 965 22.19 -15.95 1.42
CA LEU A 965 22.50 -16.93 0.38
C LEU A 965 24.00 -17.28 0.32
N MET A 966 24.88 -16.35 0.69
CA MET A 966 26.32 -16.60 0.80
C MET A 966 26.67 -17.55 1.95
N SER A 967 25.95 -17.48 3.07
CA SER A 967 26.18 -18.37 4.22
C SER A 967 25.65 -19.78 3.97
N MET A 968 24.61 -19.93 3.15
CA MET A 968 24.02 -21.22 2.81
C MET A 968 24.92 -22.09 1.91
N ASN A 969 24.91 -23.40 2.12
CA ASN A 969 25.68 -24.37 1.32
C ASN A 969 24.93 -24.83 0.06
N ASN A 970 23.59 -24.68 0.02
CA ASN A 970 22.72 -25.09 -1.10
C ASN A 970 22.12 -23.90 -1.89
N ALA A 971 22.86 -22.81 -2.04
CA ALA A 971 22.37 -21.54 -2.61
C ALA A 971 22.18 -21.50 -4.15
N THR A 972 22.03 -22.64 -4.83
CA THR A 972 21.74 -22.73 -6.28
C THR A 972 20.75 -23.86 -6.59
N PRO A 973 19.67 -23.60 -7.38
CA PRO A 973 18.83 -24.65 -7.90
C PRO A 973 19.34 -25.15 -9.26
N GLY A 974 19.44 -26.48 -9.39
CA GLY A 974 19.35 -27.14 -10.69
C GLY A 974 20.61 -27.17 -11.55
N ASN A 975 21.59 -28.02 -11.20
CA ASN A 975 22.28 -28.82 -12.22
C ASN A 975 22.97 -30.08 -11.67
N ARG A 976 22.26 -30.91 -10.88
CA ARG A 976 22.72 -32.28 -10.58
C ARG A 976 22.54 -33.26 -11.76
N GLY A 977 22.10 -32.78 -12.94
CA GLY A 977 21.64 -33.61 -14.06
C GLY A 977 22.68 -33.99 -15.12
N ALA A 978 23.94 -33.55 -15.01
CA ALA A 978 24.96 -33.90 -16.02
C ALA A 978 26.33 -34.20 -15.38
N MET A 979 26.36 -35.00 -14.30
CA MET A 979 27.62 -35.65 -13.93
C MET A 979 27.84 -36.84 -14.87
N SER A 980 28.84 -36.68 -15.74
CA SER A 980 29.38 -37.79 -16.53
C SER A 980 29.82 -38.88 -15.56
N TRP A 981 29.20 -40.06 -15.65
CA TRP A 981 29.47 -41.25 -14.82
C TRP A 981 30.86 -41.88 -15.09
N ASN A 982 31.86 -41.06 -15.45
CA ASN A 982 33.20 -41.49 -15.87
C ASN A 982 34.34 -40.87 -15.04
N LYS A 983 34.08 -40.24 -13.88
CA LYS A 983 35.12 -39.68 -13.00
C LYS A 983 35.04 -40.21 -11.56
N THR A 984 36.20 -40.35 -10.92
CA THR A 984 36.38 -40.81 -9.52
C THR A 984 35.70 -39.88 -8.51
N GLU A 985 35.22 -40.43 -7.39
CA GLU A 985 34.44 -39.70 -6.36
C GLU A 985 35.18 -38.47 -5.80
N GLU A 986 36.51 -38.53 -5.63
CA GLU A 986 37.33 -37.41 -5.14
C GLU A 986 37.38 -36.21 -6.12
N GLU A 987 37.46 -36.44 -7.44
CA GLU A 987 37.45 -35.34 -8.43
C GLU A 987 36.08 -34.64 -8.48
N ASN A 988 35.00 -35.37 -8.18
CA ASN A 988 33.65 -34.80 -8.13
C ASN A 988 33.45 -33.94 -6.86
N GLU A 989 34.07 -34.29 -5.73
CA GLU A 989 34.06 -33.49 -4.50
C GLU A 989 34.89 -32.20 -4.64
N GLU A 990 36.09 -32.26 -5.23
CA GLU A 990 36.90 -31.06 -5.51
C GLU A 990 36.19 -30.11 -6.49
N MET A 991 35.56 -30.64 -7.54
CA MET A 991 34.80 -29.83 -8.49
C MET A 991 33.59 -29.16 -7.83
N TYR A 992 32.92 -29.87 -6.92
CA TYR A 992 31.78 -29.34 -6.17
C TYR A 992 32.17 -28.23 -5.19
N THR A 993 33.28 -28.38 -4.47
CA THR A 993 33.80 -27.36 -3.54
C THR A 993 34.24 -26.10 -4.29
N VAL A 994 34.90 -26.23 -5.44
CA VAL A 994 35.25 -25.10 -6.31
C VAL A 994 34.00 -24.39 -6.83
N GLN A 995 32.99 -25.14 -7.26
CA GLN A 995 31.71 -24.56 -7.74
C GLN A 995 31.00 -23.78 -6.61
N GLN A 996 30.93 -24.33 -5.40
CA GLN A 996 30.37 -23.65 -4.25
C GLN A 996 31.15 -22.36 -3.88
N ALA A 997 32.47 -22.39 -3.91
CA ALA A 997 33.30 -21.21 -3.65
C ALA A 997 33.00 -20.08 -4.66
N GLN A 998 32.82 -20.42 -5.94
CA GLN A 998 32.47 -19.46 -6.98
C GLN A 998 31.06 -18.86 -6.80
N ILE A 999 30.10 -19.66 -6.32
CA ILE A 999 28.74 -19.18 -6.01
C ILE A 999 28.79 -18.20 -4.83
N LYS A 1000 29.49 -18.56 -3.75
CA LYS A 1000 29.67 -17.67 -2.58
C LYS A 1000 30.37 -16.37 -2.96
N GLN A 1001 31.38 -16.44 -3.83
CA GLN A 1001 32.02 -15.26 -4.39
C GLN A 1001 31.03 -14.40 -5.21
N GLY A 1002 30.15 -15.01 -5.99
CA GLY A 1002 29.11 -14.31 -6.74
C GLY A 1002 28.16 -13.51 -5.84
N TRP A 1003 27.66 -14.14 -4.76
CA TRP A 1003 26.81 -13.46 -3.77
C TRP A 1003 27.53 -12.32 -3.06
N SER A 1004 28.82 -12.51 -2.72
CA SER A 1004 29.66 -11.47 -2.11
C SER A 1004 29.87 -10.27 -3.04
N LEU A 1005 30.13 -10.50 -4.33
CA LEU A 1005 30.25 -9.43 -5.33
C LEU A 1005 28.94 -8.66 -5.50
N LEU A 1006 27.81 -9.36 -5.50
CA LEU A 1006 26.48 -8.76 -5.55
C LEU A 1006 26.23 -7.86 -4.34
N ALA A 1007 26.48 -8.35 -3.12
CA ALA A 1007 26.37 -7.53 -1.90
C ALA A 1007 27.30 -6.30 -1.94
N THR A 1008 28.53 -6.47 -2.43
CA THR A 1008 29.53 -5.39 -2.52
C THR A 1008 29.12 -4.30 -3.51
N LEU A 1009 28.58 -4.68 -4.67
CA LEU A 1009 28.07 -3.72 -5.65
C LEU A 1009 27.01 -2.83 -5.01
N HIS A 1010 25.98 -3.43 -4.40
CA HIS A 1010 24.84 -2.71 -3.85
C HIS A 1010 25.17 -1.93 -2.57
N CYS A 1011 26.03 -2.48 -1.70
CA CYS A 1011 26.39 -1.82 -0.45
C CYS A 1011 27.36 -0.65 -0.63
N VAL A 1012 28.32 -0.78 -1.56
CA VAL A 1012 29.41 0.19 -1.69
C VAL A 1012 29.46 0.78 -3.09
N LEU A 1013 29.64 0.01 -4.16
CA LEU A 1013 30.05 0.57 -5.46
C LEU A 1013 28.92 1.28 -6.24
N LEU A 1014 27.66 0.97 -5.96
CA LEU A 1014 26.51 1.41 -6.76
C LEU A 1014 26.39 2.94 -6.87
N PRO A 1015 26.45 3.74 -5.79
CA PRO A 1015 26.25 5.18 -5.90
C PRO A 1015 27.30 5.87 -6.76
N ASP A 1016 28.55 5.40 -6.73
CA ASP A 1016 29.63 5.95 -7.54
C ASP A 1016 29.43 5.60 -9.02
N LYS A 1017 29.02 4.36 -9.31
CA LYS A 1017 28.72 3.95 -10.69
C LYS A 1017 27.50 4.68 -11.28
N VAL A 1018 26.42 4.86 -10.50
CA VAL A 1018 25.23 5.61 -10.94
C VAL A 1018 25.59 7.08 -11.19
N ALA A 1019 26.41 7.68 -10.33
CA ALA A 1019 26.88 9.05 -10.50
C ALA A 1019 27.69 9.26 -11.78
N VAL A 1020 28.46 8.26 -12.22
CA VAL A 1020 29.22 8.32 -13.49
C VAL A 1020 28.30 8.32 -14.71
N GLN A 1021 27.19 7.55 -14.68
CA GLN A 1021 26.26 7.47 -15.82
C GLN A 1021 25.21 8.58 -15.86
N GLY A 1022 24.73 9.07 -14.71
CA GLY A 1022 23.61 10.03 -14.59
C GLY A 1022 23.95 11.38 -13.96
N GLY A 1023 25.18 11.57 -13.48
CA GLY A 1023 25.60 12.71 -12.69
C GLY A 1023 25.29 12.55 -11.19
N ALA A 1024 26.17 13.03 -10.31
CA ALA A 1024 26.13 12.78 -8.86
C ALA A 1024 24.89 13.30 -8.10
N LYS A 1025 24.00 14.08 -8.74
CA LYS A 1025 22.82 14.70 -8.10
C LYS A 1025 21.52 13.91 -8.26
N THR A 1026 21.49 12.85 -9.06
CA THR A 1026 20.25 12.13 -9.37
C THR A 1026 20.01 10.92 -8.46
N PHE A 1027 21.08 10.24 -8.01
CA PHE A 1027 20.98 9.10 -7.10
C PHE A 1027 20.34 9.48 -5.77
N LYS A 1028 19.25 8.80 -5.40
CA LYS A 1028 18.54 8.98 -4.14
C LYS A 1028 19.20 8.14 -3.05
N ARG A 1029 19.97 8.80 -2.18
CA ARG A 1029 20.73 8.14 -1.12
C ARG A 1029 19.85 7.45 -0.08
N PRO A 1030 20.34 6.37 0.55
CA PRO A 1030 19.65 5.71 1.66
C PRO A 1030 19.38 6.65 2.83
N GLN A 1031 18.22 6.48 3.47
CA GLN A 1031 17.83 7.26 4.65
C GLN A 1031 18.60 6.77 5.89
N VAL A 1032 19.50 7.60 6.39
CA VAL A 1032 20.34 7.30 7.57
C VAL A 1032 19.48 6.95 8.80
N GLU A 1033 18.39 7.69 9.02
CA GLU A 1033 17.43 7.44 10.10
C GLU A 1033 16.76 6.07 10.00
N MET A 1034 16.46 5.63 8.77
CA MET A 1034 15.88 4.32 8.52
C MET A 1034 16.88 3.21 8.83
N MET A 1035 18.12 3.35 8.38
CA MET A 1035 19.17 2.37 8.67
C MET A 1035 19.47 2.28 10.17
N ALA A 1036 19.52 3.42 10.87
CA ALA A 1036 19.69 3.45 12.32
C ALA A 1036 18.55 2.74 13.07
N ARG A 1037 17.29 2.93 12.65
CA ARG A 1037 16.15 2.17 13.19
C ARG A 1037 16.26 0.67 12.90
N ARG A 1038 16.72 0.29 11.70
CA ARG A 1038 16.89 -1.12 11.28
C ARG A 1038 18.09 -1.80 11.95
N TRP A 1039 19.02 -1.05 12.53
CA TRP A 1039 20.07 -1.61 13.38
C TRP A 1039 19.49 -2.27 14.66
N GLN A 1040 18.28 -1.91 15.10
CA GLN A 1040 17.61 -2.58 16.23
C GLN A 1040 16.65 -3.69 15.77
N HIS A 1041 16.73 -4.12 14.51
CA HIS A 1041 15.82 -5.13 13.96
C HIS A 1041 16.05 -6.51 14.58
N GLN A 1042 14.99 -7.33 14.66
CA GLN A 1042 15.01 -8.67 15.29
C GLN A 1042 15.85 -9.67 14.47
N CYS A 1043 15.62 -9.75 13.16
CA CYS A 1043 16.45 -10.53 12.22
C CYS A 1043 17.89 -9.97 12.11
N VAL A 1044 18.87 -10.87 12.24
CA VAL A 1044 20.31 -10.54 12.30
C VAL A 1044 20.84 -10.12 10.93
N GLU A 1045 20.41 -10.80 9.88
CA GLU A 1045 20.85 -10.56 8.50
C GLU A 1045 20.43 -9.15 8.03
N ILE A 1046 19.21 -8.73 8.38
CA ILE A 1046 18.73 -7.37 8.14
C ILE A 1046 19.53 -6.35 8.99
N ARG A 1047 19.87 -6.71 10.23
CA ARG A 1047 20.64 -5.85 11.12
C ARG A 1047 22.04 -5.60 10.60
N GLU A 1048 22.74 -6.64 10.16
CA GLU A 1048 24.09 -6.56 9.60
C GLU A 1048 24.11 -5.76 8.29
N ALA A 1049 23.12 -6.01 7.41
CA ALA A 1049 22.96 -5.23 6.18
C ALA A 1049 22.73 -3.73 6.47
N ALA A 1050 21.89 -3.40 7.46
CA ALA A 1050 21.66 -2.02 7.87
C ALA A 1050 22.91 -1.35 8.43
N GLN A 1051 23.72 -2.06 9.22
CA GLN A 1051 25.00 -1.56 9.73
C GLN A 1051 25.99 -1.26 8.60
N ALA A 1052 26.16 -2.20 7.67
CA ALA A 1052 27.07 -2.05 6.55
C ALA A 1052 26.70 -0.86 5.67
N LEU A 1053 25.41 -0.71 5.32
CA LEU A 1053 24.89 0.42 4.55
C LEU A 1053 25.03 1.75 5.31
N LEU A 1054 24.74 1.76 6.61
CA LEU A 1054 24.88 2.95 7.45
C LEU A 1054 26.34 3.43 7.49
N LEU A 1055 27.29 2.52 7.71
CA LEU A 1055 28.73 2.85 7.74
C LEU A 1055 29.21 3.36 6.37
N ALA A 1056 28.78 2.74 5.27
CA ALA A 1056 29.12 3.17 3.92
C ALA A 1056 28.62 4.60 3.64
N GLU A 1057 27.37 4.91 4.00
CA GLU A 1057 26.80 6.25 3.80
C GLU A 1057 27.44 7.30 4.71
N LEU A 1058 27.68 6.98 5.99
CA LEU A 1058 28.39 7.88 6.91
C LEU A 1058 29.82 8.17 6.44
N GLY A 1059 30.52 7.16 5.90
CA GLY A 1059 31.85 7.31 5.30
C GLY A 1059 31.84 8.32 4.15
N ARG A 1060 30.80 8.29 3.32
CA ARG A 1060 30.59 9.22 2.19
C ARG A 1060 30.13 10.61 2.59
N MET A 1061 29.52 10.77 3.76
CA MET A 1061 29.12 12.09 4.24
C MET A 1061 30.38 12.91 4.59
N GLY A 1062 30.51 14.08 3.99
CA GLY A 1062 31.56 15.04 4.35
C GLY A 1062 31.37 15.61 5.78
N PRO A 1063 32.38 16.31 6.33
CA PRO A 1063 32.35 16.80 7.72
C PRO A 1063 31.16 17.73 8.00
N LYS A 1064 30.76 18.57 7.04
CA LYS A 1064 29.58 19.44 7.14
C LYS A 1064 28.28 18.65 7.25
N GLY A 1065 28.13 17.59 6.44
CA GLY A 1065 26.93 16.74 6.45
C GLY A 1065 26.81 15.94 7.74
N ARG A 1066 27.94 15.43 8.26
CA ARG A 1066 27.96 14.75 9.56
C ARG A 1066 27.61 15.70 10.71
N LYS A 1067 28.13 16.93 10.68
CA LYS A 1067 27.77 17.97 11.65
C LYS A 1067 26.26 18.25 11.63
N ALA A 1068 25.67 18.46 10.45
CA ALA A 1068 24.22 18.67 10.31
C ALA A 1068 23.38 17.49 10.81
N LEU A 1069 23.84 16.25 10.57
CA LEU A 1069 23.19 15.06 11.10
C LEU A 1069 23.24 15.01 12.63
N VAL A 1070 24.40 15.30 13.22
CA VAL A 1070 24.58 15.35 14.68
C VAL A 1070 23.72 16.45 15.28
N ASP A 1071 23.72 17.64 14.70
CA ASP A 1071 22.89 18.76 15.16
C ASP A 1071 21.40 18.37 15.14
N ASN A 1072 20.92 17.75 14.04
CA ASN A 1072 19.55 17.26 13.91
C ASN A 1072 19.19 16.14 14.90
N TRP A 1073 20.13 15.28 15.27
CA TRP A 1073 19.88 14.17 16.18
C TRP A 1073 20.11 14.52 17.65
N SER A 1074 20.87 15.58 17.93
CA SER A 1074 21.21 16.03 19.29
C SER A 1074 19.99 16.25 20.16
N GLN A 1075 18.90 16.78 19.59
CA GLN A 1075 17.60 16.98 20.24
C GLN A 1075 16.90 15.69 20.70
N TYR A 1076 17.26 14.55 20.13
CA TYR A 1076 16.68 13.24 20.46
C TYR A 1076 17.60 12.38 21.33
N LEU A 1077 18.84 12.80 21.53
CA LEU A 1077 19.79 12.09 22.40
C LEU A 1077 19.47 12.43 23.86
N PRO A 1078 19.53 11.45 24.78
CA PRO A 1078 19.43 11.73 26.20
C PRO A 1078 20.51 12.75 26.59
N MET A 1079 20.11 13.84 27.23
CA MET A 1079 21.06 14.71 27.90
C MET A 1079 21.66 13.90 29.06
N TYR A 1080 22.84 13.34 28.87
CA TYR A 1080 23.62 12.77 29.97
C TYR A 1080 24.12 13.92 30.85
N SER A 1081 23.23 14.48 31.67
CA SER A 1081 23.62 15.33 32.80
C SER A 1081 23.95 14.43 33.98
N THR A 1082 25.12 13.79 33.94
CA THR A 1082 25.74 13.17 35.11
C THR A 1082 27.24 13.45 35.09
N GLN A 1083 27.62 14.67 35.50
CA GLN A 1083 28.71 14.77 36.46
C GLN A 1083 28.07 14.66 37.84
N GLU A 1084 27.88 13.43 38.33
CA GLU A 1084 27.78 13.26 39.77
C GLU A 1084 29.19 13.47 40.35
N PRO A 1085 29.36 14.33 41.37
CA PRO A 1085 30.63 14.45 42.04
C PRO A 1085 30.92 13.12 42.75
N ILE A 1086 32.07 12.52 42.46
CA ILE A 1086 32.60 11.39 43.21
C ILE A 1086 32.75 11.86 44.67
N ALA A 1087 31.83 11.43 45.54
CA ALA A 1087 31.98 11.57 46.97
C ALA A 1087 33.14 10.66 47.42
N PRO A 1088 34.13 11.17 48.18
CA PRO A 1088 35.30 10.40 48.56
C PRO A 1088 34.92 9.35 49.59
N GLN A 1089 35.26 8.08 49.32
CA GLN A 1089 35.25 7.03 50.33
C GLN A 1089 36.28 7.34 51.41
N THR A 1090 35.81 7.54 52.63
CA THR A 1090 36.59 7.61 53.85
C THR A 1090 37.25 6.26 54.14
N GLN A 1091 38.54 6.13 53.83
CA GLN A 1091 39.37 5.07 54.39
C GLN A 1091 39.72 5.39 55.84
N ASN A 1092 39.39 4.46 56.74
CA ASN A 1092 39.83 4.43 58.14
C ASN A 1092 41.36 4.54 58.23
N GLN A 1093 41.85 5.60 58.89
CA GLN A 1093 43.19 5.63 59.46
C GLN A 1093 43.16 5.04 60.88
N SER A 1094 44.04 4.08 61.14
CA SER A 1094 44.61 3.87 62.48
C SER A 1094 46.01 4.50 62.53
N SER A 1095 46.13 5.50 63.40
CA SER A 1095 47.30 6.19 63.99
C SER A 1095 48.61 5.38 64.04
N ALA A 1096 49.76 5.87 63.53
CA ALA A 1096 50.70 6.89 64.08
C ALA A 1096 51.97 6.21 64.66
N PRO A 1097 53.07 6.91 65.06
CA PRO A 1097 53.53 8.29 64.80
C PRO A 1097 55.05 8.40 64.42
N GLY A 1098 55.51 9.59 64.00
CA GLY A 1098 56.90 10.05 64.27
C GLY A 1098 57.69 10.75 63.16
N SER A 1099 57.51 12.08 63.04
CA SER A 1099 58.49 13.23 62.90
C SER A 1099 59.98 13.01 62.57
N PRO A 1100 60.80 14.05 62.20
CA PRO A 1100 60.53 15.41 61.64
C PRO A 1100 61.47 15.84 60.44
N VAL A 1101 61.06 16.70 59.46
CA VAL A 1101 61.33 18.18 59.25
C VAL A 1101 62.79 18.50 58.76
N PRO A 1102 63.13 19.65 58.09
CA PRO A 1102 63.05 20.09 56.67
C PRO A 1102 64.44 20.71 56.23
N PRO A 1103 64.59 21.91 55.58
CA PRO A 1103 63.91 22.62 54.47
C PRO A 1103 64.90 23.09 53.35
N SER A 1104 64.37 23.56 52.21
CA SER A 1104 64.82 24.75 51.43
C SER A 1104 64.23 24.69 50.02
N GLU A 1105 63.79 25.74 49.32
CA GLU A 1105 63.30 27.08 49.61
C GLU A 1105 62.74 27.58 48.25
N SER A 1106 61.90 28.62 48.30
CA SER A 1106 61.58 29.60 47.25
C SER A 1106 60.80 29.19 45.98
N GLN A 1107 59.49 29.38 46.09
CA GLN A 1107 58.58 30.16 45.22
C GLN A 1107 59.21 31.45 44.62
N PRO A 1108 58.62 32.16 43.62
CA PRO A 1108 57.17 32.36 43.43
C PRO A 1108 56.60 32.37 42.00
N GLU A 1109 55.26 32.44 41.98
CA GLU A 1109 54.30 32.85 40.94
C GLU A 1109 54.76 34.15 40.22
N GLU A 1110 54.38 34.49 38.98
CA GLU A 1110 53.05 34.77 38.41
C GLU A 1110 53.23 35.25 36.93
N GLU A 1111 52.13 35.30 36.14
CA GLU A 1111 51.92 36.11 34.90
C GLU A 1111 52.78 35.75 33.65
N ASP A 1112 52.44 35.91 32.37
CA ASP A 1112 51.41 36.66 31.63
C ASP A 1112 51.35 36.17 30.15
N GLU A 1113 50.43 36.76 29.38
CA GLU A 1113 50.04 36.66 27.95
C GLU A 1113 51.12 36.39 26.87
N GLU A 1114 50.70 35.81 25.72
CA GLU A 1114 51.32 36.14 24.42
C GLU A 1114 50.36 36.00 23.21
N GLU A 1115 50.52 36.97 22.31
CA GLU A 1115 49.69 37.46 21.20
C GLU A 1115 49.98 36.81 19.82
N GLU A 1116 49.17 37.25 18.85
CA GLU A 1116 49.16 37.07 17.39
C GLU A 1116 50.49 36.83 16.63
N LEU A 1117 50.37 36.15 15.48
CA LEU A 1117 50.97 36.61 14.21
C LEU A 1117 50.21 36.04 13.00
N ALA A 1118 49.87 36.93 12.07
CA ALA A 1118 49.29 36.68 10.75
C ALA A 1118 50.34 36.88 9.65
N GLU A 1119 50.26 36.15 8.53
CA GLU A 1119 50.76 36.61 7.23
C GLU A 1119 49.96 36.02 6.04
N GLY A 1120 49.49 36.90 5.13
CA GLY A 1120 49.83 36.80 3.71
C GLY A 1120 48.76 36.40 2.67
N GLU A 1121 47.97 37.36 2.18
CA GLU A 1121 47.48 37.38 0.78
C GLU A 1121 48.57 37.95 -0.18
N PRO A 1122 48.39 37.80 -1.51
CA PRO A 1122 48.81 38.86 -2.43
C PRO A 1122 47.65 39.39 -3.29
N PHE A 1123 47.47 40.71 -3.29
CA PHE A 1123 46.61 41.46 -4.22
C PHE A 1123 47.45 42.10 -5.33
N LEU A 1124 46.94 42.05 -6.56
CA LEU A 1124 47.42 42.81 -7.72
C LEU A 1124 46.63 44.12 -7.82
N GLU A 1125 47.35 45.24 -7.76
CA GLU A 1125 46.84 46.60 -7.85
C GLU A 1125 46.78 47.08 -9.33
N LYS A 1126 45.67 47.71 -9.74
CA LYS A 1126 45.66 48.63 -10.90
C LYS A 1126 44.81 49.86 -10.60
N HIS A 1127 45.48 51.01 -10.69
CA HIS A 1127 45.02 52.37 -10.44
C HIS A 1127 43.84 52.85 -11.29
N ARG A 1128 43.04 53.74 -10.68
CA ARG A 1128 42.23 54.79 -11.34
C ARG A 1128 43.08 56.05 -11.59
N LYS A 1129 42.99 56.64 -12.80
CA LYS A 1129 42.52 58.03 -13.04
C LYS A 1129 42.61 58.48 -14.50
N ALA A 1130 41.49 59.06 -14.96
CA ALA A 1130 41.31 60.21 -15.87
C ALA A 1130 41.98 60.25 -17.26
N THR A 1131 41.17 60.36 -18.32
CA THR A 1131 41.01 61.55 -19.20
C THR A 1131 40.12 61.22 -20.42
N SER A 1132 39.37 62.25 -20.87
CA SER A 1132 38.49 62.39 -22.06
C SER A 1132 37.29 61.47 -22.19
#